data_AF-A0AA89LN04-F1
#
_entry.id   AF-A0AA89LN04-F1
#
_cell.length_a   1.000
_cell.length_b   1.000
_cell.length_c   1.000
_cell.angle_alpha   90.00
_cell.angle_beta   90.00
_cell.angle_gamma   90.00
#
_symmetry.space_group_name_H-M   'P 1'
#
loop_
_entity.id
_entity.type
_entity.pdbx_description
1 polymer ?
#
loop_
_entity_poly.entity_id
_entity_poly.type
_entity_poly.pdbx_seq_one_letter_code
_entity_poly.pdbx_strand_id
1 'polypeptide(L)'
;MFAKSGKFLRVVFALFALAFAFSPGGARAATNQLLLLVPDTLTLPDSRVSAWLDSAQEEGLQITVMTDSQFMQAGATLSQYPGLILPDQVHTVADDTLVTAIRNYVLNGGKVLLVYDFGVLNSAGFYPIPKSRFSSMVGVDYVLYDQLGANMIGLGNVTGMSSWLRTLQVPPGKSMTWTTTSATATTNALLSTAAGATSTATSGTLMYLSASPSNPGGLEGYNHGAWFGYTLPKNGKGTFTSTAPKLTGFVTGKPVKSGTYTASSLATAVTTTANTLLATTNTLTDTLEGISGYVYGFLTYPSFVTQGTYTGTTILTSPTFGLVSGYNTYGNGGVLFVNLPLAYLDGQTDGMLIHGYLRYFGTNLLKLPSLSNLPGAKAGLVFNWHFCAEDQIQPAMYLKSLGVWTNGPFSIVFTAGPDEATFGDGDGINLDSNSTALNLVKYLLSKGHHIGSHGGWIHDYWGAYASETNQSTFQQYLVMNHQAVMTATGQPDVEYAAPEGNTPTWSVNWLEANGFNGYYFTGHTGSEPTRAYRNGALLNPGLWSYPVMPFGKYATFEEFQQYGVPLTDVTNWYTNLINFVVANRTSRLIYAHPYGASFYPTVLASIFTQANALKLLGRFTWYTMSDITNFDRSRLNVTWSETDMGGSWAFAASHPTNLANMTWLLPKAAYAQPIVTQGAATIVGTDATNWLVIAGTGTSLKFTSAKLQ
;
A
#
# COMPACT_ATOMS: atom_id res chain seq x y z
N MET A 1 -8.54 72.84 -40.06
CA MET A 1 -9.35 71.71 -39.56
C MET A 1 -8.77 70.39 -40.10
N PHE A 2 -7.63 69.93 -39.57
CA PHE A 2 -6.98 68.65 -39.95
C PHE A 2 -6.28 68.06 -38.72
N ALA A 3 -7.04 67.76 -37.67
CA ALA A 3 -6.46 67.25 -36.41
C ALA A 3 -7.40 66.27 -35.66
N LYS A 4 -8.28 65.53 -36.35
CA LYS A 4 -9.19 64.56 -35.71
C LYS A 4 -9.09 63.11 -36.20
N SER A 5 -8.32 62.78 -37.25
CA SER A 5 -8.24 61.39 -37.74
C SER A 5 -7.13 60.53 -37.11
N GLY A 6 -6.11 61.14 -36.49
CA GLY A 6 -4.99 60.40 -35.89
C GLY A 6 -5.30 59.73 -34.53
N LYS A 7 -6.24 60.28 -33.74
CA LYS A 7 -6.62 59.70 -32.44
C LYS A 7 -7.51 58.46 -32.60
N PHE A 8 -8.39 58.42 -33.61
CA PHE A 8 -9.25 57.27 -33.86
C PHE A 8 -8.43 56.06 -34.34
N LEU A 9 -7.45 56.27 -35.22
CA LEU A 9 -6.59 55.19 -35.72
C LEU A 9 -5.67 54.62 -34.63
N ARG A 10 -5.18 55.45 -33.69
CA ARG A 10 -4.39 54.98 -32.53
C ARG A 10 -5.22 54.20 -31.51
N VAL A 11 -6.50 54.55 -31.32
CA VAL A 11 -7.40 53.80 -30.43
C VAL A 11 -7.79 52.46 -31.04
N VAL A 12 -8.01 52.39 -32.36
CA VAL A 12 -8.28 51.12 -33.05
C VAL A 12 -7.06 50.20 -33.06
N PHE A 13 -5.85 50.73 -33.26
CA PHE A 13 -4.61 49.92 -33.14
C PHE A 13 -4.29 49.53 -31.69
N ALA A 14 -4.58 50.38 -30.69
CA ALA A 14 -4.44 50.02 -29.29
C ALA A 14 -5.47 48.95 -28.86
N LEU A 15 -6.70 48.99 -29.37
CA LEU A 15 -7.72 47.97 -29.14
C LEU A 15 -7.42 46.66 -29.88
N PHE A 16 -6.86 46.70 -31.09
CA PHE A 16 -6.37 45.50 -31.78
C PHE A 16 -5.14 44.89 -31.07
N ALA A 17 -4.22 45.72 -30.56
CA ALA A 17 -3.09 45.24 -29.75
C ALA A 17 -3.52 44.69 -28.38
N LEU A 18 -4.59 45.25 -27.76
CA LEU A 18 -5.17 44.70 -26.53
C LEU A 18 -5.96 43.40 -26.78
N ALA A 19 -6.59 43.25 -27.96
CA ALA A 19 -7.27 42.02 -28.36
C ALA A 19 -6.30 40.86 -28.68
N PHE A 20 -5.07 41.15 -29.11
CA PHE A 20 -4.00 40.15 -29.23
C PHE A 20 -3.21 39.92 -27.93
N ALA A 21 -3.30 40.81 -26.94
CA ALA A 21 -2.76 40.58 -25.59
C ALA A 21 -3.68 39.70 -24.72
N PHE A 22 -4.92 39.48 -25.14
CA PHE A 22 -5.90 38.57 -24.52
C PHE A 22 -6.49 37.60 -25.54
N SER A 23 -5.68 37.06 -26.46
CA SER A 23 -6.03 35.77 -27.03
C SER A 23 -6.05 34.78 -25.87
N PRO A 24 -7.17 34.11 -25.53
CA PRO A 24 -7.10 32.95 -24.66
C PRO A 24 -6.09 32.02 -25.33
N GLY A 25 -4.94 31.81 -24.68
CA GLY A 25 -3.97 30.83 -25.15
C GLY A 25 -4.76 29.57 -25.43
N GLY A 26 -4.72 29.10 -26.69
CA GLY A 26 -5.58 28.00 -27.13
C GLY A 26 -5.57 26.91 -26.08
N ALA A 27 -6.74 26.56 -25.55
CA ALA A 27 -6.87 25.58 -24.48
C ALA A 27 -6.08 24.34 -24.90
N ARG A 28 -4.98 24.07 -24.20
CA ARG A 28 -4.10 22.96 -24.49
C ARG A 28 -4.79 21.69 -23.99
N ALA A 29 -4.68 20.61 -24.76
CA ALA A 29 -5.27 19.33 -24.40
C ALA A 29 -4.73 18.90 -23.03
N ALA A 30 -5.62 18.76 -22.04
CA ALA A 30 -5.26 18.24 -20.75
C ALA A 30 -4.84 16.77 -20.85
N THR A 31 -4.09 16.30 -19.87
CA THR A 31 -3.74 14.88 -19.68
C THR A 31 -4.25 14.43 -18.32
N ASN A 32 -4.51 13.13 -18.17
CA ASN A 32 -4.80 12.51 -16.87
C ASN A 32 -3.56 11.82 -16.28
N GLN A 33 -2.36 12.20 -16.74
CA GLN A 33 -1.12 11.58 -16.30
C GLN A 33 -0.45 12.42 -15.22
N LEU A 34 0.17 11.74 -14.27
CA LEU A 34 1.03 12.37 -13.26
C LEU A 34 2.44 12.52 -13.83
N LEU A 35 3.15 13.57 -13.44
CA LEU A 35 4.59 13.67 -13.67
C LEU A 35 5.37 13.05 -12.52
N LEU A 36 6.47 12.36 -12.81
CA LEU A 36 7.49 11.98 -11.84
C LEU A 36 8.80 12.67 -12.21
N LEU A 37 9.25 13.59 -11.38
CA LEU A 37 10.43 14.40 -11.66
C LEU A 37 11.72 13.67 -11.24
N VAL A 38 12.67 13.57 -12.17
CA VAL A 38 13.97 12.93 -11.94
C VAL A 38 15.12 13.86 -12.36
N PRO A 39 16.32 13.75 -11.76
CA PRO A 39 17.43 14.58 -12.17
C PRO A 39 17.94 14.17 -13.56
N ASP A 40 18.47 15.12 -14.32
CA ASP A 40 19.01 14.88 -15.67
C ASP A 40 20.14 13.82 -15.69
N THR A 41 20.82 13.62 -14.56
CA THR A 41 21.93 12.68 -14.40
C THR A 41 21.49 11.25 -14.09
N LEU A 42 20.20 11.02 -13.81
CA LEU A 42 19.70 9.68 -13.47
C LEU A 42 19.71 8.79 -14.71
N THR A 43 20.35 7.62 -14.59
CA THR A 43 20.23 6.57 -15.61
C THR A 43 19.06 5.66 -15.29
N LEU A 44 18.18 5.45 -16.27
CA LEU A 44 17.07 4.51 -16.17
C LEU A 44 17.41 3.16 -16.86
N PRO A 45 16.87 2.02 -16.38
CA PRO A 45 15.97 1.91 -15.23
C PRO A 45 16.71 2.07 -13.88
N ASP A 46 16.03 2.69 -12.92
CA ASP A 46 16.46 2.78 -11.51
C ASP A 46 15.37 2.13 -10.65
N SER A 47 15.73 1.31 -9.67
CA SER A 47 14.75 0.56 -8.88
C SER A 47 13.85 1.47 -8.03
N ARG A 48 14.36 2.63 -7.59
CA ARG A 48 13.59 3.61 -6.82
C ARG A 48 12.55 4.31 -7.68
N VAL A 49 12.88 4.59 -8.95
CA VAL A 49 11.90 5.08 -9.94
C VAL A 49 10.91 3.97 -10.29
N SER A 50 11.39 2.74 -10.45
CA SER A 50 10.55 1.58 -10.79
C SER A 50 9.49 1.32 -9.71
N ALA A 51 9.81 1.47 -8.42
CA ALA A 51 8.84 1.37 -7.33
C ALA A 51 7.66 2.34 -7.51
N TRP A 52 7.92 3.61 -7.84
CA TRP A 52 6.86 4.60 -8.13
C TRP A 52 6.00 4.19 -9.33
N LEU A 53 6.62 3.74 -10.42
CA LEU A 53 5.91 3.33 -11.63
C LEU A 53 5.07 2.07 -11.39
N ASP A 54 5.62 1.12 -10.64
CA ASP A 54 5.00 -0.14 -10.34
C ASP A 54 3.81 0.01 -9.38
N SER A 55 3.97 0.77 -8.30
CA SER A 55 2.86 1.09 -7.39
C SER A 55 1.77 1.88 -8.12
N ALA A 56 2.12 2.82 -9.00
CA ALA A 56 1.13 3.56 -9.77
C ALA A 56 0.38 2.66 -10.76
N GLN A 57 1.08 1.73 -11.42
CA GLN A 57 0.45 0.73 -12.28
C GLN A 57 -0.51 -0.17 -11.50
N GLU A 58 -0.14 -0.58 -10.28
CA GLU A 58 -1.02 -1.34 -9.38
C GLU A 58 -2.25 -0.53 -8.96
N GLU A 59 -2.10 0.75 -8.63
CA GLU A 59 -3.24 1.67 -8.37
C GLU A 59 -4.03 2.07 -9.63
N GLY A 60 -3.54 1.71 -10.81
CA GLY A 60 -4.18 1.99 -12.10
C GLY A 60 -4.06 3.42 -12.57
N LEU A 61 -3.02 4.13 -12.10
CA LEU A 61 -2.67 5.49 -12.47
C LEU A 61 -1.58 5.49 -13.55
N GLN A 62 -1.50 6.55 -14.34
CA GLN A 62 -0.48 6.74 -15.37
C GLN A 62 0.54 7.78 -14.92
N ILE A 63 1.82 7.43 -14.99
CA ILE A 63 2.95 8.32 -14.70
C ILE A 63 3.80 8.52 -15.96
N THR A 64 4.12 9.77 -16.26
CA THR A 64 5.20 10.16 -17.19
C THR A 64 6.43 10.58 -16.39
N VAL A 65 7.56 9.94 -16.65
CA VAL A 65 8.86 10.37 -16.11
C VAL A 65 9.35 11.59 -16.91
N MET A 66 9.81 12.62 -16.21
CA MET A 66 10.32 13.84 -16.81
C MET A 66 11.60 14.28 -16.11
N THR A 67 12.63 14.64 -16.88
CA THR A 67 13.87 15.17 -16.30
C THR A 67 13.75 16.65 -15.95
N ASP A 68 14.65 17.16 -15.11
CA ASP A 68 14.71 18.59 -14.76
C ASP A 68 14.73 19.51 -15.97
N SER A 69 15.61 19.24 -16.93
CA SER A 69 15.71 20.02 -18.16
C SER A 69 14.41 19.99 -18.97
N GLN A 70 13.76 18.82 -19.07
CA GLN A 70 12.49 18.69 -19.77
C GLN A 70 11.37 19.47 -19.07
N PHE A 71 11.31 19.38 -17.74
CA PHE A 71 10.31 20.09 -16.93
C PHE A 71 10.45 21.61 -17.06
N MET A 72 11.68 22.12 -16.98
CA MET A 72 11.93 23.56 -17.15
C MET A 72 11.65 24.03 -18.59
N GLN A 73 11.96 23.23 -19.60
CA GLN A 73 11.69 23.55 -21.00
C GLN A 73 10.19 23.49 -21.35
N ALA A 74 9.43 22.60 -20.71
CA ALA A 74 7.99 22.47 -20.91
C ALA A 74 7.24 23.78 -20.60
N GLY A 75 7.64 24.49 -19.55
CA GLY A 75 7.10 25.80 -19.20
C GLY A 75 5.57 25.79 -19.13
N ALA A 76 4.91 26.57 -19.98
CA ALA A 76 3.44 26.65 -20.02
C ALA A 76 2.74 25.36 -20.50
N THR A 77 3.44 24.36 -21.05
CA THR A 77 2.82 23.06 -21.39
C THR A 77 2.56 22.22 -20.14
N LEU A 78 3.22 22.50 -19.02
CA LEU A 78 3.02 21.78 -17.76
C LEU A 78 1.59 21.85 -17.23
N SER A 79 0.79 22.85 -17.64
CA SER A 79 -0.63 22.94 -17.27
C SER A 79 -1.47 21.78 -17.78
N GLN A 80 -0.97 20.99 -18.74
CA GLN A 80 -1.62 19.75 -19.17
C GLN A 80 -1.51 18.62 -18.14
N TYR A 81 -0.55 18.68 -17.21
CA TYR A 81 -0.35 17.66 -16.19
C TYR A 81 -0.97 18.13 -14.86
N PRO A 82 -2.00 17.44 -14.36
CA PRO A 82 -2.73 17.85 -13.17
C PRO A 82 -1.92 17.69 -11.88
N GLY A 83 -0.93 16.80 -11.87
CA GLY A 83 -0.09 16.53 -10.69
C GLY A 83 1.38 16.26 -11.00
N LEU A 84 2.24 16.67 -10.07
CA LEU A 84 3.68 16.44 -10.08
C LEU A 84 4.10 15.69 -8.81
N ILE A 85 4.81 14.58 -8.98
CA ILE A 85 5.42 13.79 -7.92
C ILE A 85 6.90 14.17 -7.84
N LEU A 86 7.32 14.53 -6.63
CA LEU A 86 8.70 14.82 -6.27
C LEU A 86 9.18 13.67 -5.36
N PRO A 87 9.85 12.65 -5.92
CA PRO A 87 10.10 11.37 -5.24
C PRO A 87 11.24 11.44 -4.20
N ASP A 88 11.14 10.60 -3.18
CA ASP A 88 12.22 10.37 -2.21
C ASP A 88 13.41 9.62 -2.83
N GLN A 89 14.61 9.81 -2.27
CA GLN A 89 15.90 9.20 -2.62
C GLN A 89 16.45 9.46 -4.03
N VAL A 90 15.58 9.63 -5.02
CA VAL A 90 15.95 9.75 -6.44
C VAL A 90 16.52 11.14 -6.73
N HIS A 91 15.96 12.17 -6.11
CA HIS A 91 16.23 13.56 -6.45
C HIS A 91 16.46 14.43 -5.22
N THR A 92 17.57 14.18 -4.52
CA THR A 92 17.90 14.86 -3.26
C THR A 92 18.58 16.22 -3.46
N VAL A 93 19.10 16.50 -4.67
CA VAL A 93 19.83 17.72 -5.02
C VAL A 93 19.04 18.49 -6.06
N ALA A 94 18.51 19.66 -5.71
CA ALA A 94 17.81 20.54 -6.64
C ALA A 94 18.49 21.90 -6.71
N ASP A 95 18.64 22.49 -7.89
CA ASP A 95 19.08 23.88 -8.02
C ASP A 95 17.92 24.88 -7.79
N ASP A 96 18.25 26.15 -7.60
CA ASP A 96 17.25 27.19 -7.28
C ASP A 96 16.34 27.53 -8.48
N THR A 97 16.80 27.28 -9.71
CA THR A 97 16.00 27.45 -10.93
C THR A 97 14.90 26.41 -10.99
N LEU A 98 15.23 25.14 -10.72
CA LEU A 98 14.28 24.04 -10.62
C LEU A 98 13.27 24.27 -9.49
N VAL A 99 13.73 24.66 -8.30
CA VAL A 99 12.85 25.00 -7.17
C VAL A 99 11.88 26.11 -7.57
N THR A 100 12.36 27.13 -8.29
CA THR A 100 11.51 28.22 -8.80
C THR A 100 10.51 27.72 -9.85
N ALA A 101 10.93 26.83 -10.76
CA ALA A 101 10.04 26.23 -11.76
C ALA A 101 8.91 25.41 -11.11
N ILE A 102 9.23 24.60 -10.08
CA ILE A 102 8.25 23.83 -9.31
C ILE A 102 7.28 24.79 -8.58
N ARG A 103 7.79 25.85 -7.96
CA ARG A 103 6.94 26.86 -7.32
C ARG A 103 5.99 27.51 -8.32
N ASN A 104 6.49 27.87 -9.51
CA ASN A 104 5.67 28.45 -10.57
C ASN A 104 4.61 27.47 -11.08
N TYR A 105 4.93 26.17 -11.21
CA TYR A 105 3.94 25.15 -11.53
C TYR A 105 2.77 25.15 -10.53
N VAL A 106 3.07 25.19 -9.23
CA VAL A 106 2.04 25.23 -8.17
C VAL A 106 1.26 26.56 -8.17
N LEU A 107 1.94 27.70 -8.33
CA LEU A 107 1.28 29.01 -8.43
C LEU A 107 0.28 29.08 -9.60
N ASN A 108 0.56 28.35 -10.69
CA ASN A 108 -0.29 28.26 -11.88
C ASN A 108 -1.39 27.18 -11.78
N GLY A 109 -1.64 26.62 -10.60
CA GLY A 109 -2.75 25.68 -10.36
C GLY A 109 -2.33 24.22 -10.25
N GLY A 110 -1.07 23.90 -10.56
CA GLY A 110 -0.52 22.56 -10.42
C GLY A 110 -0.54 22.08 -8.97
N LYS A 111 -0.63 20.77 -8.77
CA LYS A 111 -0.56 20.16 -7.44
C LYS A 111 0.66 19.28 -7.34
N VAL A 112 1.31 19.31 -6.19
CA VAL A 112 2.58 18.60 -5.96
C VAL A 112 2.40 17.59 -4.84
N LEU A 113 2.83 16.36 -5.08
CA LEU A 113 3.15 15.37 -4.04
C LEU A 113 4.65 15.53 -3.73
N LEU A 114 4.98 16.18 -2.61
CA LEU A 114 6.36 16.39 -2.17
C LEU A 114 6.73 15.33 -1.13
N VAL A 115 7.67 14.46 -1.48
CA VAL A 115 8.02 13.30 -0.66
C VAL A 115 9.40 13.48 -0.03
N TYR A 116 9.41 13.41 1.30
CA TYR A 116 10.58 13.28 2.17
C TYR A 116 11.78 14.19 1.84
N ASP A 117 12.82 13.65 1.22
CA ASP A 117 14.13 14.26 1.02
C ASP A 117 14.33 14.85 -0.39
N PHE A 118 13.25 14.98 -1.18
CA PHE A 118 13.33 15.66 -2.47
C PHE A 118 13.89 17.08 -2.33
N GLY A 119 14.94 17.39 -3.11
CA GLY A 119 15.57 18.71 -3.16
C GLY A 119 16.11 19.22 -1.81
N VAL A 120 16.36 18.30 -0.87
CA VAL A 120 16.85 18.58 0.49
C VAL A 120 18.21 19.28 0.48
N LEU A 121 19.02 19.05 -0.56
CA LEU A 121 20.29 19.73 -0.82
C LEU A 121 20.17 20.74 -1.96
N ASN A 122 20.93 21.82 -1.88
CA ASN A 122 21.16 22.73 -3.01
C ASN A 122 22.17 22.14 -4.02
N SER A 123 22.35 22.80 -5.16
CA SER A 123 23.28 22.38 -6.21
C SER A 123 24.76 22.29 -5.78
N ALA A 124 25.13 22.94 -4.67
CA ALA A 124 26.46 22.83 -4.07
C ALA A 124 26.58 21.65 -3.10
N GLY A 125 25.54 20.84 -2.92
CA GLY A 125 25.52 19.67 -2.05
C GLY A 125 25.32 19.99 -0.57
N PHE A 126 24.80 21.18 -0.24
CA PHE A 126 24.58 21.58 1.16
C PHE A 126 23.09 21.68 1.50
N TYR A 127 22.76 21.39 2.75
CA TYR A 127 21.45 21.70 3.32
C TYR A 127 21.24 23.22 3.31
N PRO A 128 20.12 23.71 2.74
CA PRO A 128 19.78 25.13 2.83
C PRO A 128 19.59 25.57 4.28
N ILE A 129 20.15 26.73 4.63
CA ILE A 129 20.02 27.34 5.96
C ILE A 129 19.00 28.49 5.87
N PRO A 130 18.09 28.63 6.85
CA PRO A 130 17.95 27.81 8.05
C PRO A 130 17.07 26.55 7.89
N LYS A 131 16.41 26.37 6.73
CA LYS A 131 15.38 25.35 6.48
C LYS A 131 15.23 25.05 4.99
N SER A 132 14.46 24.03 4.66
CA SER A 132 14.11 23.66 3.28
C SER A 132 13.59 24.85 2.46
N ARG A 133 14.00 24.89 1.19
CA ARG A 133 13.54 25.87 0.20
C ARG A 133 12.06 25.68 -0.17
N PHE A 134 11.46 24.54 0.19
CA PHE A 134 10.03 24.26 0.00
C PHE A 134 9.17 24.58 1.22
N SER A 135 9.75 24.98 2.37
CA SER A 135 8.99 25.22 3.60
C SER A 135 7.83 26.21 3.45
N SER A 136 7.97 27.24 2.60
CA SER A 136 6.88 28.19 2.34
C SER A 136 5.71 27.59 1.55
N MET A 137 5.98 26.60 0.69
CA MET A 137 4.94 25.88 -0.06
C MET A 137 4.29 24.81 0.82
N VAL A 138 5.08 24.13 1.64
CA VAL A 138 4.62 23.12 2.60
C VAL A 138 3.80 23.76 3.73
N GLY A 139 4.16 24.96 4.18
CA GLY A 139 3.49 25.65 5.29
C GLY A 139 4.07 25.33 6.67
N VAL A 140 5.15 24.54 6.75
CA VAL A 140 5.96 24.32 7.97
C VAL A 140 7.44 24.31 7.65
N ASP A 141 8.25 24.56 8.67
CA ASP A 141 9.70 24.52 8.57
C ASP A 141 10.18 23.08 8.77
N TYR A 142 10.98 22.56 7.83
CA TYR A 142 11.58 21.21 7.88
C TYR A 142 12.97 21.25 7.22
N VAL A 143 13.76 20.18 7.34
CA VAL A 143 15.21 20.18 6.98
C VAL A 143 15.97 21.22 7.81
N LEU A 144 15.85 21.10 9.13
CA LEU A 144 16.34 22.09 10.10
C LEU A 144 17.83 21.85 10.46
N TYR A 145 18.69 21.67 9.46
CA TYR A 145 20.08 21.26 9.68
C TYR A 145 20.88 22.29 10.49
N ASP A 146 20.62 23.59 10.29
CA ASP A 146 21.24 24.69 11.04
C ASP A 146 21.02 24.56 12.55
N GLN A 147 19.83 24.11 12.96
CA GLN A 147 19.43 24.01 14.36
C GLN A 147 19.70 22.62 14.94
N LEU A 148 19.40 21.56 14.19
CA LEU A 148 19.33 20.18 14.68
C LEU A 148 20.50 19.30 14.19
N GLY A 149 21.29 19.78 13.22
CA GLY A 149 22.38 19.02 12.60
C GLY A 149 21.91 17.65 12.11
N ALA A 150 22.71 16.63 12.39
CA ALA A 150 22.43 15.25 12.01
C ALA A 150 21.14 14.67 12.64
N ASN A 151 20.59 15.28 13.69
CA ASN A 151 19.39 14.80 14.41
C ASN A 151 18.08 15.41 13.88
N MET A 152 18.09 16.00 12.69
CA MET A 152 16.87 16.59 12.10
C MET A 152 15.86 15.56 11.58
N ILE A 153 16.18 14.26 11.62
CA ILE A 153 15.32 13.16 11.18
C ILE A 153 15.03 12.23 12.35
N GLY A 154 13.79 12.24 12.82
CA GLY A 154 13.35 11.39 13.92
C GLY A 154 12.77 10.07 13.44
N LEU A 155 12.95 9.01 14.24
CA LEU A 155 12.22 7.74 14.09
C LEU A 155 11.12 7.67 15.14
N GLY A 156 9.89 7.95 14.72
CA GLY A 156 8.75 8.09 15.65
C GLY A 156 7.49 7.44 15.14
N ASN A 157 6.52 7.24 16.03
CA ASN A 157 5.23 6.72 15.61
C ASN A 157 4.49 7.74 14.74
N VAL A 158 3.62 7.21 13.88
CA VAL A 158 2.76 7.99 12.98
C VAL A 158 1.30 7.76 13.38
N THR A 159 0.60 8.85 13.63
CA THR A 159 -0.80 8.89 14.04
C THR A 159 -1.65 9.69 13.09
N GLY A 160 -2.93 9.33 12.98
CA GLY A 160 -3.91 10.06 12.19
C GLY A 160 -5.32 9.77 12.69
N MET A 161 -6.27 10.60 12.29
CA MET A 161 -7.68 10.27 12.53
C MET A 161 -8.05 9.03 11.72
N SER A 162 -8.85 8.14 12.30
CA SER A 162 -9.29 6.89 11.69
C SER A 162 -9.85 7.11 10.28
N SER A 163 -10.59 8.20 10.06
CA SER A 163 -11.13 8.58 8.76
C SER A 163 -10.06 8.88 7.71
N TRP A 164 -8.97 9.57 8.09
CA TRP A 164 -7.82 9.78 7.21
C TRP A 164 -7.06 8.50 6.94
N LEU A 165 -6.87 7.66 7.96
CA LEU A 165 -6.23 6.36 7.79
C LEU A 165 -7.02 5.48 6.81
N ARG A 166 -8.37 5.43 6.91
CA ARG A 166 -9.18 4.72 5.90
C ARG A 166 -9.13 5.38 4.52
N THR A 167 -9.04 6.70 4.44
CA THR A 167 -8.89 7.44 3.17
C THR A 167 -7.55 7.12 2.48
N LEU A 168 -6.47 6.99 3.27
CA LEU A 168 -5.16 6.51 2.83
C LEU A 168 -5.10 4.98 2.73
N GLN A 169 -6.24 4.29 2.92
CA GLN A 169 -6.35 2.84 2.89
C GLN A 169 -5.43 2.07 3.84
N VAL A 170 -5.12 2.66 4.99
CA VAL A 170 -4.67 1.90 6.16
C VAL A 170 -5.89 1.15 6.70
N PRO A 171 -5.96 -0.19 6.54
CA PRO A 171 -7.14 -0.96 6.92
C PRO A 171 -7.32 -1.04 8.45
N PRO A 172 -8.57 -1.28 8.93
CA PRO A 172 -8.79 -1.62 10.33
C PRO A 172 -7.87 -2.76 10.80
N GLY A 173 -7.18 -2.58 11.91
CA GLY A 173 -6.18 -3.54 12.43
C GLY A 173 -4.74 -3.26 12.00
N LYS A 174 -4.51 -2.58 10.87
CA LYS A 174 -3.19 -1.98 10.54
C LYS A 174 -3.01 -0.61 11.20
N SER A 175 -4.04 -0.13 11.89
CA SER A 175 -3.98 0.94 12.86
C SER A 175 -4.82 0.60 14.08
N MET A 176 -4.40 1.09 15.24
CA MET A 176 -5.03 0.85 16.54
C MET A 176 -5.22 2.18 17.28
N THR A 177 -6.23 2.27 18.14
CA THR A 177 -6.48 3.45 18.98
C THR A 177 -5.22 3.91 19.68
N TRP A 178 -4.87 5.18 19.50
CA TRP A 178 -3.64 5.74 20.01
C TRP A 178 -3.79 6.18 21.47
N THR A 179 -2.88 5.72 22.32
CA THR A 179 -2.66 6.28 23.66
C THR A 179 -1.17 6.49 23.89
N THR A 180 -0.80 7.57 24.59
CA THR A 180 0.59 7.89 24.92
C THR A 180 1.27 6.79 25.72
N THR A 181 0.52 6.09 26.58
CA THR A 181 1.00 4.95 27.37
C THR A 181 1.39 3.76 26.49
N SER A 182 0.51 3.33 25.58
CA SER A 182 0.75 2.19 24.68
C SER A 182 1.90 2.45 23.70
N ALA A 183 2.04 3.71 23.27
CA ALA A 183 3.14 4.17 22.44
C ALA A 183 4.49 4.03 23.16
N THR A 184 4.58 4.57 24.38
CA THR A 184 5.81 4.57 25.19
C THR A 184 6.29 3.14 25.49
N ALA A 185 5.36 2.22 25.76
CA ALA A 185 5.69 0.81 25.96
C ALA A 185 6.32 0.19 24.69
N THR A 186 5.78 0.51 23.51
CA THR A 186 6.28 -0.02 22.23
C THR A 186 7.65 0.56 21.88
N THR A 187 7.84 1.88 22.03
CA THR A 187 9.14 2.52 21.77
C THR A 187 10.23 2.03 22.71
N ASN A 188 9.91 1.79 23.98
CA ASN A 188 10.87 1.24 24.94
C ASN A 188 11.27 -0.19 24.59
N ALA A 189 10.33 -1.03 24.14
CA ALA A 189 10.61 -2.38 23.69
C ALA A 189 11.50 -2.40 22.43
N LEU A 190 11.29 -1.47 21.50
CA LEU A 190 12.15 -1.30 20.32
C LEU A 190 13.58 -0.90 20.70
N LEU A 191 13.72 0.07 21.61
CA LEU A 191 15.03 0.53 22.10
C LEU A 191 15.81 -0.58 22.82
N SER A 192 15.13 -1.46 23.57
CA SER A 192 15.80 -2.54 24.31
C SER A 192 16.26 -3.71 23.43
N THR A 193 15.86 -3.74 22.16
CA THR A 193 16.05 -4.90 21.27
C THR A 193 16.80 -4.57 19.97
N ALA A 194 16.93 -3.29 19.64
CA ALA A 194 17.74 -2.84 18.52
C ALA A 194 19.23 -3.19 18.68
N ALA A 195 19.83 -3.72 17.62
CA ALA A 195 21.26 -4.01 17.58
C ALA A 195 22.07 -2.69 17.64
N GLY A 196 22.92 -2.53 18.66
CA GLY A 196 23.75 -1.35 18.85
C GLY A 196 23.32 -0.40 19.98
N ALA A 197 22.23 -0.69 20.70
CA ALA A 197 21.90 0.04 21.92
C ALA A 197 22.86 -0.34 23.06
N THR A 198 23.72 0.58 23.50
CA THR A 198 24.32 0.49 24.84
C THR A 198 23.17 0.49 25.86
N SER A 199 23.22 -0.43 26.81
CA SER A 199 22.16 -0.79 27.79
C SER A 199 21.74 0.30 28.79
N THR A 200 21.79 1.57 28.40
CA THR A 200 21.44 2.73 29.21
C THR A 200 20.51 3.65 28.43
N ALA A 201 19.37 3.14 27.95
CA ALA A 201 18.27 3.99 27.53
C ALA A 201 17.69 4.66 28.78
N THR A 202 18.13 5.89 29.07
CA THR A 202 17.53 6.73 30.11
C THR A 202 16.19 7.27 29.61
N SER A 203 15.21 7.41 30.51
CA SER A 203 13.91 8.04 30.24
C SER A 203 14.08 9.36 29.47
N GLY A 204 13.38 9.50 28.34
CA GLY A 204 13.43 10.69 27.48
C GLY A 204 14.40 10.63 26.30
N THR A 205 15.07 9.50 26.05
CA THR A 205 15.91 9.33 24.85
C THR A 205 15.06 8.99 23.63
N LEU A 206 15.32 9.64 22.49
CA LEU A 206 14.63 9.41 21.21
C LEU A 206 15.57 8.81 20.16
N MET A 207 14.99 8.20 19.12
CA MET A 207 15.71 7.63 17.97
C MET A 207 15.75 8.62 16.81
N TYR A 208 16.90 8.69 16.14
CA TYR A 208 17.16 9.56 14.98
C TYR A 208 17.89 8.80 13.88
N LEU A 209 17.71 9.24 12.64
CA LEU A 209 18.60 8.87 11.54
C LEU A 209 19.68 9.94 11.38
N SER A 210 20.92 9.50 11.13
CA SER A 210 22.07 10.41 11.03
C SER A 210 22.17 11.00 9.62
N ALA A 211 21.61 12.20 9.45
CA ALA A 211 21.64 12.91 8.18
C ALA A 211 23.01 13.55 7.90
N SER A 212 23.45 13.52 6.65
CA SER A 212 24.67 14.21 6.18
C SER A 212 24.55 14.58 4.70
N PRO A 213 25.40 15.44 4.12
CA PRO A 213 25.38 15.70 2.68
C PRO A 213 25.55 14.45 1.79
N SER A 214 26.23 13.39 2.28
CA SER A 214 26.36 12.13 1.55
C SER A 214 25.20 11.16 1.81
N ASN A 215 24.42 11.39 2.88
CA ASN A 215 23.22 10.63 3.25
C ASN A 215 22.07 11.60 3.57
N PRO A 216 21.51 12.29 2.56
CA PRO A 216 20.69 13.48 2.79
C PRO A 216 19.39 13.23 3.56
N GLY A 217 18.78 12.06 3.32
CA GLY A 217 17.62 11.56 4.04
C GLY A 217 17.95 10.66 5.23
N GLY A 218 19.23 10.44 5.57
CA GLY A 218 19.59 9.58 6.70
C GLY A 218 19.31 8.08 6.52
N LEU A 219 18.88 7.63 5.34
CA LEU A 219 18.39 6.27 5.08
C LEU A 219 19.50 5.24 4.82
N GLU A 220 20.73 5.68 4.52
CA GLU A 220 21.85 4.77 4.31
C GLU A 220 22.10 3.90 5.55
N GLY A 221 22.07 2.58 5.38
CA GLY A 221 22.26 1.60 6.45
C GLY A 221 21.09 1.46 7.44
N TYR A 222 20.06 2.29 7.31
CA TYR A 222 18.80 2.06 8.02
C TYR A 222 18.16 0.77 7.50
N ASN A 223 17.56 -0.01 8.39
CA ASN A 223 16.70 -1.13 8.04
C ASN A 223 15.35 -0.88 8.69
N HIS A 224 14.33 -0.63 7.86
CA HIS A 224 12.96 -0.48 8.34
C HIS A 224 12.27 -1.83 8.53
N GLY A 225 12.76 -2.88 7.85
CA GLY A 225 12.11 -4.18 7.74
C GLY A 225 11.61 -4.73 9.07
N ALA A 226 10.30 -4.68 9.25
CA ALA A 226 9.55 -5.25 10.36
C ALA A 226 8.77 -6.46 9.82
N TRP A 227 9.48 -7.43 9.25
CA TRP A 227 8.92 -8.71 8.81
C TRP A 227 9.10 -9.74 9.92
N PHE A 228 8.09 -10.61 10.05
CA PHE A 228 7.93 -11.52 11.18
C PHE A 228 9.18 -12.37 11.43
N GLY A 229 9.55 -12.51 12.71
CA GLY A 229 10.68 -13.33 13.13
C GLY A 229 10.48 -13.86 14.53
N TYR A 230 11.07 -15.03 14.80
CA TYR A 230 10.97 -15.71 16.08
C TYR A 230 12.28 -16.42 16.44
N THR A 231 12.43 -16.77 17.71
CA THR A 231 13.44 -17.72 18.19
C THR A 231 12.78 -19.03 18.58
N LEU A 232 13.41 -20.14 18.18
CA LEU A 232 13.04 -21.45 18.65
C LEU A 232 13.43 -21.69 20.12
N PRO A 233 12.68 -22.54 20.83
CA PRO A 233 13.19 -23.23 22.01
C PRO A 233 14.45 -24.04 21.65
N LYS A 234 15.46 -24.08 22.54
CA LYS A 234 16.77 -24.76 22.31
C LYS A 234 16.70 -26.23 21.86
N ASN A 235 15.54 -26.89 22.01
CA ASN A 235 15.34 -28.31 21.72
C ASN A 235 14.18 -28.59 20.74
N GLY A 236 13.69 -27.56 20.02
CA GLY A 236 12.57 -27.72 19.07
C GLY A 236 11.21 -28.04 19.70
N LYS A 237 11.10 -28.08 21.04
CA LYS A 237 9.85 -28.27 21.78
C LYS A 237 9.58 -27.08 22.68
N GLY A 238 8.42 -26.44 22.53
CA GLY A 238 7.97 -25.31 23.34
C GLY A 238 7.45 -24.13 22.52
N THR A 239 7.03 -23.07 23.21
CA THR A 239 6.41 -21.89 22.58
C THR A 239 7.43 -21.06 21.80
N PHE A 240 7.13 -20.78 20.53
CA PHE A 240 7.83 -19.78 19.72
C PHE A 240 7.82 -18.43 20.43
N THR A 241 8.98 -17.76 20.49
CA THR A 241 9.07 -16.41 21.04
C THR A 241 9.34 -15.45 19.90
N SER A 242 8.43 -14.51 19.66
CA SER A 242 8.64 -13.46 18.66
C SER A 242 9.90 -12.65 18.97
N THR A 243 10.70 -12.36 17.96
CA THR A 243 11.81 -11.42 18.06
C THR A 243 11.32 -10.02 17.74
N ALA A 244 11.86 -9.01 18.40
CA ALA A 244 11.57 -7.63 18.05
C ALA A 244 12.05 -7.28 16.62
N PRO A 245 11.53 -6.18 16.02
CA PRO A 245 11.96 -5.71 14.71
C PRO A 245 13.48 -5.52 14.68
N LYS A 246 14.12 -5.97 13.61
CA LYS A 246 15.56 -5.79 13.38
C LYS A 246 15.86 -4.40 12.83
N LEU A 247 15.38 -3.36 13.51
CA LEU A 247 15.72 -1.98 13.17
C LEU A 247 17.22 -1.75 13.42
N THR A 248 17.94 -1.32 12.39
CA THR A 248 19.37 -1.00 12.44
C THR A 248 19.63 0.36 11.81
N GLY A 249 20.81 0.94 12.03
CA GLY A 249 21.22 2.19 11.35
C GLY A 249 20.66 3.48 11.94
N PHE A 250 20.11 3.44 13.17
CA PHE A 250 19.68 4.63 13.90
C PHE A 250 20.64 4.98 15.04
N VAL A 251 20.56 6.23 15.50
CA VAL A 251 21.27 6.73 16.69
C VAL A 251 20.27 7.22 17.74
N THR A 252 20.70 7.32 18.98
CA THR A 252 19.88 7.83 20.08
C THR A 252 20.30 9.24 20.49
N GLY A 253 19.33 10.10 20.81
CA GLY A 253 19.60 11.48 21.22
C GLY A 253 18.55 12.05 22.18
N LYS A 254 18.80 13.26 22.69
CA LYS A 254 17.83 14.00 23.50
C LYS A 254 16.63 14.44 22.65
N PRO A 255 15.46 14.73 23.24
CA PRO A 255 14.35 15.31 22.52
C PRO A 255 14.74 16.66 21.92
N VAL A 256 14.34 16.87 20.67
CA VAL A 256 14.52 18.14 19.96
C VAL A 256 13.22 18.93 19.95
N LYS A 257 13.32 20.24 19.73
CA LYS A 257 12.13 21.08 19.56
C LYS A 257 11.42 20.69 18.26
N SER A 258 10.15 20.32 18.37
CA SER A 258 9.22 20.04 17.27
C SER A 258 7.95 20.88 17.43
N GLY A 259 7.21 21.05 16.33
CA GLY A 259 5.87 21.61 16.35
C GLY A 259 4.84 20.59 16.83
N THR A 260 3.76 21.08 17.43
CA THR A 260 2.61 20.26 17.83
C THR A 260 1.48 20.47 16.85
N TYR A 261 0.99 19.37 16.26
CA TYR A 261 -0.07 19.40 15.26
C TYR A 261 -1.16 18.41 15.63
N THR A 262 -2.40 18.78 15.34
CA THR A 262 -3.57 17.92 15.55
C THR A 262 -4.04 17.41 14.19
N ALA A 263 -4.18 16.09 14.07
CA ALA A 263 -4.78 15.49 12.87
C ALA A 263 -6.21 16.01 12.67
N SER A 264 -6.55 16.42 11.45
CA SER A 264 -7.88 16.92 11.14
C SER A 264 -8.88 15.77 11.10
N SER A 265 -10.10 15.97 11.59
CA SER A 265 -11.19 14.98 11.41
C SER A 265 -11.83 15.18 10.03
N LEU A 266 -12.03 14.10 9.27
CA LEU A 266 -12.93 14.14 8.10
C LEU A 266 -14.39 13.96 8.51
N ALA A 267 -14.65 13.39 9.70
CA ALA A 267 -15.99 13.33 10.26
C ALA A 267 -16.36 14.73 10.77
N THR A 268 -17.17 15.47 10.01
CA THR A 268 -17.86 16.65 10.52
C THR A 268 -18.82 16.21 11.61
N ALA A 269 -18.96 16.96 12.71
CA ALA A 269 -20.06 16.76 13.65
C ALA A 269 -21.37 16.84 12.85
N VAL A 270 -22.07 15.71 12.73
CA VAL A 270 -23.28 15.59 11.92
C VAL A 270 -24.40 16.44 12.55
N THR A 271 -24.54 17.69 12.12
CA THR A 271 -25.84 18.35 12.09
C THR A 271 -26.57 17.90 10.83
N THR A 272 -27.46 16.92 11.04
CA THR A 272 -28.62 16.54 10.21
C THR A 272 -28.68 17.06 8.77
N THR A 273 -28.67 16.11 7.83
CA THR A 273 -29.10 16.12 6.40
C THR A 273 -28.00 16.01 5.33
N ALA A 274 -27.42 14.82 5.18
CA ALA A 274 -27.07 14.21 3.88
C ALA A 274 -26.48 12.79 4.05
N ASN A 275 -26.79 11.92 3.08
CA ASN A 275 -26.22 10.58 2.81
C ASN A 275 -26.83 9.37 3.54
N THR A 276 -28.00 8.98 3.06
CA THR A 276 -28.52 7.60 3.12
C THR A 276 -27.71 6.69 2.18
N LEU A 277 -26.68 6.02 2.71
CA LEU A 277 -26.19 4.69 2.30
C LEU A 277 -25.03 4.27 3.22
N LEU A 278 -25.33 3.92 4.47
CA LEU A 278 -24.57 3.06 5.39
C LEU A 278 -25.25 3.12 6.77
N ALA A 279 -26.48 2.62 6.86
CA ALA A 279 -27.17 2.43 8.12
C ALA A 279 -27.21 0.93 8.44
N THR A 280 -26.08 0.40 8.91
CA THR A 280 -26.02 -0.75 9.81
C THR A 280 -24.95 -0.47 10.87
N THR A 281 -25.39 0.17 11.95
CA THR A 281 -24.94 0.02 13.35
C THR A 281 -23.43 -0.08 13.60
N ASN A 282 -22.75 1.05 13.46
CA ASN A 282 -21.97 1.70 14.53
C ASN A 282 -21.53 3.04 13.95
N THR A 283 -21.96 4.15 14.53
CA THR A 283 -21.33 5.44 14.27
C THR A 283 -19.90 5.32 14.76
N LEU A 284 -18.98 4.91 13.88
CA LEU A 284 -17.56 4.86 14.20
C LEU A 284 -17.15 6.31 14.48
N THR A 285 -16.99 6.62 15.76
CA THR A 285 -16.39 7.88 16.20
C THR A 285 -15.04 7.98 15.52
N ASP A 286 -14.77 9.11 14.90
CA ASP A 286 -13.45 9.34 14.32
C ASP A 286 -12.45 9.46 15.47
N THR A 287 -11.59 8.45 15.63
CA THR A 287 -10.64 8.33 16.73
C THR A 287 -9.23 8.56 16.24
N LEU A 288 -8.37 9.08 17.11
CA LEU A 288 -6.94 9.13 16.83
C LEU A 288 -6.37 7.71 16.93
N GLU A 289 -5.74 7.23 15.87
CA GLU A 289 -5.11 5.91 15.78
C GLU A 289 -3.64 6.05 15.37
N GLY A 290 -2.82 5.08 15.74
CA GLY A 290 -1.44 4.93 15.29
C GLY A 290 -1.29 3.74 14.35
N ILE A 291 -0.41 3.85 13.36
CA ILE A 291 -0.10 2.74 12.45
C ILE A 291 0.61 1.63 13.23
N SER A 292 0.09 0.40 13.11
CA SER A 292 0.61 -0.80 13.76
C SER A 292 1.14 -1.81 12.76
N GLY A 293 1.94 -2.77 13.21
CA GLY A 293 2.45 -3.88 12.42
C GLY A 293 2.25 -5.20 13.17
N TYR A 294 2.12 -6.27 12.39
CA TYR A 294 1.95 -7.62 12.92
C TYR A 294 3.08 -7.94 13.91
N VAL A 295 2.73 -8.49 15.08
CA VAL A 295 3.63 -8.84 16.21
C VAL A 295 4.27 -7.65 16.94
N TYR A 296 4.51 -6.53 16.26
CA TYR A 296 5.27 -5.41 16.80
C TYR A 296 4.42 -4.36 17.51
N GLY A 297 3.16 -4.18 17.10
CA GLY A 297 2.32 -3.10 17.60
C GLY A 297 2.64 -1.81 16.85
N PHE A 298 2.66 -0.66 17.54
CA PHE A 298 2.91 0.61 16.85
C PHE A 298 4.28 0.67 16.18
N LEU A 299 4.28 0.97 14.88
CA LEU A 299 5.50 1.09 14.09
C LEU A 299 6.10 2.50 14.22
N THR A 300 7.39 2.60 13.95
CA THR A 300 8.12 3.87 13.89
C THR A 300 8.58 4.13 12.47
N TYR A 301 8.49 5.38 12.05
CA TYR A 301 8.82 5.81 10.70
C TYR A 301 9.79 6.99 10.74
N PRO A 302 10.73 7.07 9.78
CA PRO A 302 11.57 8.24 9.59
C PRO A 302 10.76 9.42 9.07
N SER A 303 10.94 10.57 9.71
CA SER A 303 10.37 11.86 9.29
C SER A 303 11.29 13.00 9.69
N PHE A 304 11.40 14.04 8.84
CA PHE A 304 12.08 15.26 9.23
C PHE A 304 11.32 15.94 10.38
N VAL A 305 12.04 16.48 11.36
CA VAL A 305 11.44 17.28 12.40
C VAL A 305 10.86 18.55 11.79
N THR A 306 9.59 18.80 12.07
CA THR A 306 8.88 19.99 11.58
C THR A 306 8.65 20.99 12.71
N GLN A 307 8.68 22.29 12.38
CA GLN A 307 8.39 23.39 13.30
C GLN A 307 7.50 24.45 12.64
N GLY A 308 6.85 25.28 13.47
CA GLY A 308 5.97 26.36 13.02
C GLY A 308 4.49 26.01 13.08
N THR A 309 3.63 26.96 12.72
CA THR A 309 2.18 26.79 12.70
C THR A 309 1.74 26.27 11.34
N TYR A 310 0.96 25.19 11.31
CA TYR A 310 0.39 24.65 10.09
C TYR A 310 -1.09 25.02 9.96
N THR A 311 -1.45 25.69 8.88
CA THR A 311 -2.84 26.12 8.60
C THR A 311 -3.52 25.28 7.53
N GLY A 312 -2.78 24.35 6.91
CA GLY A 312 -3.33 23.41 5.95
C GLY A 312 -4.13 22.29 6.63
N THR A 313 -4.58 21.33 5.83
CA THR A 313 -5.26 20.13 6.34
C THR A 313 -4.21 19.14 6.85
N THR A 314 -4.21 18.88 8.16
CA THR A 314 -3.32 17.89 8.79
C THR A 314 -3.86 16.49 8.56
N ILE A 315 -3.08 15.62 7.91
CA ILE A 315 -3.50 14.26 7.59
C ILE A 315 -2.90 13.29 8.61
N LEU A 316 -1.56 13.17 8.65
CA LEU A 316 -0.84 12.37 9.64
C LEU A 316 0.13 13.25 10.44
N THR A 317 0.35 12.88 11.69
CA THR A 317 1.30 13.53 12.60
C THR A 317 2.20 12.49 13.26
N SER A 318 3.36 12.95 13.72
CA SER A 318 4.16 12.25 14.71
C SER A 318 4.00 13.01 16.03
N PRO A 319 3.50 12.36 17.09
CA PRO A 319 3.40 12.97 18.42
C PRO A 319 4.75 13.47 18.97
N THR A 320 5.86 13.03 18.37
CA THR A 320 7.23 13.35 18.79
C THR A 320 7.90 14.34 17.83
N PHE A 321 7.72 14.20 16.52
CA PHE A 321 8.50 14.94 15.50
C PHE A 321 7.69 15.92 14.63
N GLY A 322 6.38 16.02 14.84
CA GLY A 322 5.52 17.05 14.26
C GLY A 322 4.69 16.57 13.07
N LEU A 323 4.56 17.37 12.02
CA LEU A 323 3.75 17.07 10.84
C LEU A 323 4.40 15.95 10.01
N VAL A 324 3.64 14.88 9.77
CA VAL A 324 4.08 13.76 8.91
C VAL A 324 3.47 13.89 7.52
N SER A 325 2.21 14.30 7.41
CA SER A 325 1.65 14.68 6.12
C SER A 325 0.51 15.67 6.25
N GLY A 326 0.36 16.48 5.21
CA GLY A 326 -0.73 17.44 5.13
C GLY A 326 -0.87 18.02 3.73
N TYR A 327 -2.06 18.53 3.43
CA TYR A 327 -2.30 19.31 2.22
C TYR A 327 -2.37 20.80 2.53
N ASN A 328 -1.49 21.58 1.89
CA ASN A 328 -1.45 23.03 1.98
C ASN A 328 -1.82 23.65 0.63
N THR A 329 -2.76 24.59 0.63
CA THR A 329 -3.04 25.40 -0.56
C THR A 329 -1.91 26.42 -0.77
N TYR A 330 -1.50 26.62 -2.02
CA TYR A 330 -0.41 27.56 -2.33
C TYR A 330 -0.63 28.16 -3.72
N GLY A 331 -0.84 29.49 -3.77
CA GLY A 331 -1.30 30.15 -4.99
C GLY A 331 -2.63 29.54 -5.47
N ASN A 332 -2.72 29.22 -6.76
CA ASN A 332 -3.90 28.55 -7.33
C ASN A 332 -3.85 27.01 -7.19
N GLY A 333 -2.72 26.46 -6.72
CA GLY A 333 -2.47 25.03 -6.62
C GLY A 333 -2.42 24.55 -5.17
N GLY A 334 -1.59 23.54 -4.92
CA GLY A 334 -1.30 23.08 -3.56
C GLY A 334 -0.22 22.02 -3.48
N VAL A 335 0.24 21.77 -2.26
CA VAL A 335 1.25 20.77 -1.94
C VAL A 335 0.68 19.77 -0.96
N LEU A 336 0.62 18.51 -1.39
CA LEU A 336 0.51 17.35 -0.51
C LEU A 336 1.93 17.01 -0.04
N PHE A 337 2.27 17.41 1.17
CA PHE A 337 3.53 17.09 1.80
C PHE A 337 3.43 15.72 2.47
N VAL A 338 4.37 14.82 2.15
CA VAL A 338 4.50 13.50 2.77
C VAL A 338 5.92 13.34 3.27
N ASN A 339 6.10 13.52 4.58
CA ASN A 339 7.36 13.47 5.29
C ASN A 339 7.74 12.03 5.68
N LEU A 340 7.58 11.10 4.75
CA LEU A 340 7.90 9.68 4.88
C LEU A 340 8.57 9.23 3.58
N PRO A 341 9.64 8.42 3.62
CA PRO A 341 10.36 7.99 2.42
C PRO A 341 9.63 6.81 1.76
N LEU A 342 8.61 7.12 0.96
CA LEU A 342 7.63 6.15 0.47
C LEU A 342 8.26 5.02 -0.37
N ALA A 343 9.13 5.34 -1.35
CA ALA A 343 9.76 4.31 -2.17
C ALA A 343 10.79 3.50 -1.39
N TYR A 344 11.51 4.14 -0.46
CA TYR A 344 12.41 3.41 0.44
C TYR A 344 11.64 2.41 1.31
N LEU A 345 10.51 2.81 1.91
CA LEU A 345 9.70 1.93 2.76
C LEU A 345 9.19 0.72 1.97
N ASP A 346 8.76 0.92 0.72
CA ASP A 346 8.38 -0.19 -0.16
C ASP A 346 9.57 -1.15 -0.42
N GLY A 347 10.74 -0.60 -0.71
CA GLY A 347 12.00 -1.34 -0.80
C GLY A 347 12.39 -2.13 0.46
N GLN A 348 11.86 -1.72 1.62
CA GLN A 348 12.04 -2.37 2.93
C GLN A 348 10.83 -3.20 3.35
N THR A 349 9.96 -3.58 2.41
CA THR A 349 8.76 -4.37 2.64
C THR A 349 7.68 -3.69 3.50
N ASP A 350 7.51 -2.36 3.40
CA ASP A 350 6.37 -1.61 3.94
C ASP A 350 5.78 -0.65 2.88
N GLY A 351 5.26 -1.24 1.81
CA GLY A 351 4.72 -0.51 0.65
C GLY A 351 3.33 0.10 0.84
N MET A 352 2.62 -0.20 1.93
CA MET A 352 1.20 0.21 2.08
C MET A 352 0.99 1.72 1.86
N LEU A 353 1.92 2.55 2.34
CA LEU A 353 1.78 4.00 2.30
C LEU A 353 2.04 4.59 0.91
N ILE A 354 2.95 4.03 0.10
CA ILE A 354 3.16 4.56 -1.27
C ILE A 354 1.89 4.40 -2.11
N HIS A 355 1.23 3.24 -1.98
CA HIS A 355 -0.07 2.95 -2.59
C HIS A 355 -1.17 3.91 -2.09
N GLY A 356 -1.30 4.05 -0.76
CA GLY A 356 -2.28 4.93 -0.15
C GLY A 356 -2.16 6.39 -0.59
N TYR A 357 -0.94 6.93 -0.64
CA TYR A 357 -0.70 8.32 -1.06
C TYR A 357 -0.83 8.51 -2.57
N LEU A 358 -0.39 7.55 -3.40
CA LEU A 358 -0.60 7.61 -4.85
C LEU A 358 -2.09 7.66 -5.17
N ARG A 359 -2.88 6.76 -4.58
CA ARG A 359 -4.33 6.75 -4.78
C ARG A 359 -4.99 8.02 -4.25
N TYR A 360 -4.63 8.49 -3.06
CA TYR A 360 -5.16 9.74 -2.54
C TYR A 360 -4.83 10.94 -3.44
N PHE A 361 -3.58 11.07 -3.87
CA PHE A 361 -3.14 12.15 -4.74
C PHE A 361 -3.84 12.09 -6.11
N GLY A 362 -3.79 10.95 -6.79
CA GLY A 362 -4.38 10.78 -8.12
C GLY A 362 -5.91 10.80 -8.13
N THR A 363 -6.56 9.99 -7.30
CA THR A 363 -8.01 9.78 -7.42
C THR A 363 -8.82 10.68 -6.49
N ASN A 364 -8.39 10.92 -5.24
CA ASN A 364 -9.15 11.72 -4.29
C ASN A 364 -8.91 13.22 -4.48
N LEU A 365 -7.67 13.63 -4.74
CA LEU A 365 -7.29 15.04 -4.81
C LEU A 365 -7.31 15.57 -6.25
N LEU A 366 -6.84 14.79 -7.22
CA LEU A 366 -6.82 15.18 -8.64
C LEU A 366 -8.02 14.66 -9.45
N LYS A 367 -8.81 13.74 -8.90
CA LYS A 367 -9.98 13.14 -9.56
C LYS A 367 -9.63 12.45 -10.89
N LEU A 368 -8.43 11.89 -10.99
CA LEU A 368 -8.02 11.12 -12.16
C LEU A 368 -8.83 9.83 -12.29
N PRO A 369 -9.09 9.36 -13.52
CA PRO A 369 -9.62 8.03 -13.73
C PRO A 369 -8.53 7.00 -13.42
N SER A 370 -8.93 5.79 -13.04
CA SER A 370 -7.98 4.70 -12.80
C SER A 370 -8.49 3.35 -13.27
N LEU A 371 -7.57 2.43 -13.51
CA LEU A 371 -7.88 1.03 -13.80
C LEU A 371 -7.91 0.21 -12.51
N SER A 372 -9.06 -0.38 -12.16
CA SER A 372 -9.18 -1.20 -10.95
C SER A 372 -8.20 -2.39 -10.97
N ASN A 373 -7.65 -2.70 -9.80
CA ASN A 373 -6.80 -3.85 -9.51
C ASN A 373 -7.59 -5.13 -9.16
N LEU A 374 -8.92 -5.12 -9.31
CA LEU A 374 -9.75 -6.31 -9.11
C LEU A 374 -10.70 -6.54 -10.27
N PRO A 375 -11.02 -7.81 -10.59
CA PRO A 375 -11.94 -8.12 -11.68
C PRO A 375 -13.31 -7.50 -11.42
N GLY A 376 -13.79 -6.71 -12.38
CA GLY A 376 -15.07 -5.99 -12.29
C GLY A 376 -15.09 -4.89 -11.22
N ALA A 377 -13.93 -4.47 -10.69
CA ALA A 377 -13.79 -3.65 -9.50
C ALA A 377 -14.57 -4.19 -8.28
N LYS A 378 -14.74 -5.51 -8.20
CA LYS A 378 -15.46 -6.16 -7.12
C LYS A 378 -14.52 -6.45 -5.97
N ALA A 379 -14.79 -5.83 -4.82
CA ALA A 379 -14.05 -6.06 -3.60
C ALA A 379 -14.11 -7.52 -3.15
N GLY A 380 -13.13 -7.92 -2.35
CA GLY A 380 -13.12 -9.25 -1.78
C GLY A 380 -12.09 -9.45 -0.70
N LEU A 381 -12.00 -10.69 -0.22
CA LEU A 381 -10.91 -11.15 0.63
C LEU A 381 -10.36 -12.45 0.06
N VAL A 382 -9.06 -12.66 0.30
CA VAL A 382 -8.45 -13.98 0.26
C VAL A 382 -8.47 -14.55 1.67
N PHE A 383 -9.10 -15.71 1.86
CA PHE A 383 -9.00 -16.45 3.12
C PHE A 383 -8.04 -17.61 2.91
N ASN A 384 -6.85 -17.50 3.49
CA ASN A 384 -5.80 -18.50 3.38
C ASN A 384 -5.85 -19.48 4.57
N TRP A 385 -6.04 -20.76 4.32
CA TRP A 385 -6.04 -21.80 5.35
C TRP A 385 -4.71 -22.53 5.38
N HIS A 386 -4.05 -22.51 6.53
CA HIS A 386 -2.74 -23.12 6.71
C HIS A 386 -2.89 -24.47 7.40
N PHE A 387 -2.47 -25.53 6.73
CA PHE A 387 -2.42 -26.89 7.25
C PHE A 387 -0.95 -27.24 7.53
N CYS A 388 -0.52 -26.98 8.76
CA CYS A 388 0.88 -27.06 9.19
C CYS A 388 1.30 -28.46 9.61
N ALA A 389 0.46 -29.18 10.36
CA ALA A 389 0.79 -30.44 11.02
C ALA A 389 -0.44 -31.37 11.20
N GLU A 390 -0.24 -32.56 11.77
CA GLU A 390 -1.27 -33.59 11.95
C GLU A 390 -2.44 -33.09 12.81
N ASP A 391 -2.14 -32.28 13.82
CA ASP A 391 -3.10 -31.73 14.79
C ASP A 391 -4.18 -30.83 14.15
N GLN A 392 -3.98 -30.41 12.89
CA GLN A 392 -4.94 -29.65 12.10
C GLN A 392 -6.09 -30.52 11.55
N ILE A 393 -5.89 -31.84 11.42
CA ILE A 393 -6.82 -32.73 10.71
C ILE A 393 -8.15 -32.87 11.45
N GLN A 394 -8.13 -33.17 12.76
CA GLN A 394 -9.37 -33.35 13.53
C GLN A 394 -10.18 -32.05 13.64
N PRO A 395 -9.58 -30.89 13.98
CA PRO A 395 -10.24 -29.60 13.89
C PRO A 395 -10.83 -29.31 12.51
N ALA A 396 -10.11 -29.65 11.42
CA ALA A 396 -10.65 -29.48 10.08
C ALA A 396 -11.87 -30.37 9.82
N MET A 397 -11.89 -31.61 10.32
CA MET A 397 -13.09 -32.46 10.20
C MET A 397 -14.30 -31.85 10.94
N TYR A 398 -14.07 -31.23 12.10
CA TYR A 398 -15.12 -30.49 12.81
C TYR A 398 -15.59 -29.26 12.01
N LEU A 399 -14.69 -28.39 11.53
CA LEU A 399 -15.05 -27.22 10.73
C LEU A 399 -15.77 -27.61 9.42
N LYS A 400 -15.42 -28.77 8.84
CA LYS A 400 -16.12 -29.36 7.70
C LYS A 400 -17.56 -29.71 8.06
N SER A 401 -17.80 -30.28 9.25
CA SER A 401 -19.15 -30.58 9.72
C SER A 401 -20.01 -29.31 9.93
N LEU A 402 -19.38 -28.17 10.19
CA LEU A 402 -20.04 -26.86 10.29
C LEU A 402 -20.25 -26.17 8.94
N GLY A 403 -19.77 -26.76 7.83
CA GLY A 403 -19.92 -26.19 6.49
C GLY A 403 -19.02 -24.99 6.21
N VAL A 404 -17.91 -24.79 6.94
CA VAL A 404 -16.99 -23.65 6.74
C VAL A 404 -16.55 -23.52 5.27
N TRP A 405 -16.11 -24.63 4.69
CA TRP A 405 -15.64 -24.73 3.30
C TRP A 405 -16.76 -24.81 2.25
N THR A 406 -17.99 -24.39 2.57
CA THR A 406 -19.02 -24.12 1.54
C THR A 406 -19.11 -22.64 1.16
N ASN A 407 -18.37 -21.75 1.84
CA ASN A 407 -18.45 -20.31 1.64
C ASN A 407 -17.46 -19.74 0.60
N GLY A 408 -16.54 -20.55 0.08
CA GLY A 408 -15.39 -20.11 -0.75
C GLY A 408 -15.70 -19.60 -2.18
N PRO A 409 -14.71 -19.65 -3.08
CA PRO A 409 -13.44 -20.39 -2.98
C PRO A 409 -12.44 -19.78 -1.98
N PHE A 410 -11.45 -20.56 -1.56
CA PHE A 410 -10.42 -20.18 -0.58
C PHE A 410 -9.07 -20.71 -1.08
N SER A 411 -7.98 -20.05 -0.67
CA SER A 411 -6.61 -20.54 -0.84
C SER A 411 -6.24 -21.43 0.35
N ILE A 412 -5.81 -22.67 0.11
CA ILE A 412 -5.51 -23.63 1.17
C ILE A 412 -4.13 -24.21 0.92
N VAL A 413 -3.25 -24.20 1.91
CA VAL A 413 -1.86 -24.61 1.74
C VAL A 413 -1.50 -25.71 2.73
N PHE A 414 -0.74 -26.72 2.29
CA PHE A 414 -0.36 -27.88 3.10
C PHE A 414 1.16 -28.06 3.23
N THR A 415 1.62 -28.35 4.45
CA THR A 415 2.92 -28.98 4.69
C THR A 415 2.71 -30.48 4.64
N ALA A 416 3.27 -31.13 3.62
CA ALA A 416 2.92 -32.48 3.21
C ALA A 416 3.67 -33.58 3.95
N GLY A 417 4.81 -33.26 4.58
CA GLY A 417 5.70 -34.26 5.13
C GLY A 417 5.17 -34.95 6.39
N PRO A 418 5.84 -36.02 6.81
CA PRO A 418 5.42 -36.84 7.94
C PRO A 418 5.80 -36.29 9.31
N ASP A 419 6.66 -35.27 9.36
CA ASP A 419 7.17 -34.68 10.59
C ASP A 419 6.79 -33.20 10.69
N GLU A 420 6.71 -32.66 11.91
CA GLU A 420 6.35 -31.26 12.17
C GLU A 420 7.58 -30.40 12.54
N ALA A 421 8.36 -30.82 13.54
CA ALA A 421 9.39 -29.99 14.15
C ALA A 421 10.79 -30.57 14.08
N THR A 422 10.90 -31.89 14.13
CA THR A 422 12.16 -32.62 14.08
C THR A 422 12.01 -33.88 13.26
N PHE A 423 13.09 -34.31 12.59
CA PHE A 423 13.05 -35.55 11.82
C PHE A 423 12.61 -36.75 12.67
N GLY A 424 11.61 -37.47 12.19
CA GLY A 424 11.06 -38.67 12.80
C GLY A 424 10.13 -38.45 13.99
N ASP A 425 9.62 -37.24 14.24
CA ASP A 425 8.59 -37.02 15.26
C ASP A 425 7.23 -37.61 14.86
N GLY A 426 6.95 -37.73 13.55
CA GLY A 426 5.71 -38.32 13.06
C GLY A 426 4.48 -37.42 13.23
N ASP A 427 4.67 -36.15 13.61
CA ASP A 427 3.60 -35.20 13.95
C ASP A 427 3.12 -34.39 12.73
N GLY A 428 3.61 -34.70 11.52
CA GLY A 428 3.24 -34.04 10.27
C GLY A 428 1.97 -34.58 9.62
N ILE A 429 1.43 -33.85 8.64
CA ILE A 429 0.20 -34.26 7.92
C ILE A 429 0.37 -35.59 7.20
N ASN A 430 1.57 -35.85 6.69
CA ASN A 430 1.94 -37.06 5.97
C ASN A 430 1.02 -37.32 4.76
N LEU A 431 0.88 -36.35 3.85
CA LEU A 431 -0.08 -36.44 2.73
C LEU A 431 0.10 -37.70 1.86
N ASP A 432 1.33 -38.19 1.71
CA ASP A 432 1.62 -39.38 0.89
C ASP A 432 1.02 -40.68 1.46
N SER A 433 0.81 -40.74 2.79
CA SER A 433 0.37 -41.98 3.47
C SER A 433 -0.89 -41.81 4.32
N ASN A 434 -1.33 -40.58 4.60
CA ASN A 434 -2.47 -40.29 5.46
C ASN A 434 -3.77 -40.23 4.66
N SER A 435 -4.50 -41.36 4.64
CA SER A 435 -5.78 -41.47 3.92
C SER A 435 -6.85 -40.46 4.36
N THR A 436 -6.86 -40.05 5.63
CA THR A 436 -7.80 -39.03 6.14
C THR A 436 -7.48 -37.67 5.56
N ALA A 437 -6.20 -37.27 5.56
CA ALA A 437 -5.76 -36.01 4.97
C ALA A 437 -6.01 -35.97 3.46
N LEU A 438 -5.72 -37.07 2.73
CA LEU A 438 -6.02 -37.18 1.30
C LEU A 438 -7.53 -37.03 1.00
N ASN A 439 -8.39 -37.63 1.83
CA ASN A 439 -9.84 -37.48 1.69
C ASN A 439 -10.30 -36.04 1.99
N LEU A 440 -9.63 -35.35 2.90
CA LEU A 440 -9.88 -33.93 3.16
C LEU A 440 -9.46 -33.06 1.96
N VAL A 441 -8.27 -33.27 1.39
CA VAL A 441 -7.80 -32.60 0.16
C VAL A 441 -8.81 -32.77 -0.97
N LYS A 442 -9.25 -34.01 -1.24
CA LYS A 442 -10.28 -34.30 -2.26
C LYS A 442 -11.60 -33.57 -1.99
N TYR A 443 -12.02 -33.52 -0.72
CA TYR A 443 -13.20 -32.77 -0.33
C TYR A 443 -13.05 -31.28 -0.62
N LEU A 444 -11.92 -30.67 -0.26
CA LEU A 444 -11.66 -29.25 -0.47
C LEU A 444 -11.63 -28.89 -1.96
N LEU A 445 -10.98 -29.72 -2.80
CA LEU A 445 -11.01 -29.58 -4.25
C LEU A 445 -12.44 -29.66 -4.81
N SER A 446 -13.25 -30.59 -4.30
CA SER A 446 -14.66 -30.73 -4.73
C SER A 446 -15.53 -29.51 -4.41
N LYS A 447 -15.07 -28.63 -3.51
CA LYS A 447 -15.72 -27.35 -3.18
C LYS A 447 -15.19 -26.16 -3.98
N GLY A 448 -14.23 -26.41 -4.88
CA GLY A 448 -13.63 -25.38 -5.73
C GLY A 448 -12.58 -24.53 -5.03
N HIS A 449 -12.02 -25.00 -3.90
CA HIS A 449 -10.88 -24.34 -3.27
C HIS A 449 -9.60 -24.60 -4.06
N HIS A 450 -8.66 -23.65 -4.00
CA HIS A 450 -7.34 -23.81 -4.57
C HIS A 450 -6.39 -24.36 -3.52
N ILE A 451 -5.64 -25.40 -3.86
CA ILE A 451 -4.70 -26.06 -2.96
C ILE A 451 -3.27 -25.80 -3.42
N GLY A 452 -2.46 -25.28 -2.51
CA GLY A 452 -1.07 -24.92 -2.71
C GLY A 452 -0.12 -25.55 -1.70
N SER A 453 1.15 -25.19 -1.80
CA SER A 453 2.21 -25.66 -0.92
C SER A 453 2.37 -24.75 0.31
N HIS A 454 2.52 -25.36 1.48
CA HIS A 454 2.91 -24.65 2.70
C HIS A 454 4.36 -24.94 3.10
N GLY A 455 5.18 -25.61 2.29
CA GLY A 455 6.62 -25.81 2.52
C GLY A 455 7.01 -26.25 3.95
N GLY A 456 8.29 -26.24 4.33
CA GLY A 456 9.34 -26.81 3.50
C GLY A 456 9.07 -28.29 3.28
N TRP A 457 8.78 -29.08 4.30
CA TRP A 457 8.42 -30.51 4.26
C TRP A 457 8.12 -30.91 5.70
N ILE A 458 8.93 -30.35 6.61
CA ILE A 458 8.79 -30.34 8.06
C ILE A 458 8.56 -28.87 8.44
N HIS A 459 7.39 -28.55 9.00
CA HIS A 459 6.89 -27.18 9.12
C HIS A 459 7.79 -26.29 9.99
N ASP A 460 7.94 -26.62 11.27
CA ASP A 460 8.67 -25.78 12.23
C ASP A 460 10.17 -25.84 11.97
N TYR A 461 10.68 -26.96 11.48
CA TYR A 461 12.07 -27.10 11.07
C TYR A 461 12.41 -26.12 9.92
N TRP A 462 11.54 -26.03 8.91
CA TRP A 462 11.73 -25.02 7.86
C TRP A 462 11.74 -23.63 8.46
N GLY A 463 10.68 -23.28 9.18
CA GLY A 463 10.50 -21.93 9.67
C GLY A 463 11.69 -21.50 10.53
N ALA A 464 12.24 -22.41 11.32
CA ALA A 464 13.31 -22.10 12.25
C ALA A 464 14.69 -21.96 11.63
N TYR A 465 14.97 -22.77 10.61
CA TYR A 465 16.33 -22.99 10.15
C TYR A 465 16.56 -22.55 8.71
N ALA A 466 15.52 -22.32 7.90
CA ALA A 466 15.70 -21.69 6.60
C ALA A 466 16.31 -20.30 6.77
N SER A 467 17.33 -19.97 5.96
CA SER A 467 18.03 -18.68 6.07
C SER A 467 18.53 -18.23 4.70
N GLU A 468 18.89 -16.96 4.55
CA GLU A 468 19.38 -16.41 3.28
C GLU A 468 20.60 -17.16 2.70
N THR A 469 21.33 -17.97 3.48
CA THR A 469 22.61 -18.57 3.08
C THR A 469 22.59 -20.08 2.89
N ASN A 470 21.49 -20.78 3.16
CA ASN A 470 21.47 -22.25 3.21
C ASN A 470 20.62 -22.94 2.12
N GLN A 471 20.42 -22.27 0.98
CA GLN A 471 19.68 -22.82 -0.17
C GLN A 471 20.12 -24.25 -0.52
N SER A 472 21.43 -24.52 -0.54
CA SER A 472 22.00 -25.81 -0.97
C SER A 472 21.54 -27.00 -0.12
N THR A 473 21.09 -26.78 1.12
CA THR A 473 20.60 -27.84 2.01
C THR A 473 19.10 -27.74 2.30
N PHE A 474 18.46 -26.58 2.08
CA PHE A 474 17.04 -26.38 2.37
C PHE A 474 16.12 -26.46 1.15
N GLN A 475 16.61 -26.21 -0.07
CA GLN A 475 15.76 -26.24 -1.27
C GLN A 475 15.07 -27.61 -1.46
N GLN A 476 15.72 -28.71 -1.06
CA GLN A 476 15.14 -30.05 -1.15
C GLN A 476 13.77 -30.18 -0.46
N TYR A 477 13.55 -29.43 0.61
CA TYR A 477 12.28 -29.47 1.32
C TYR A 477 11.19 -28.94 0.39
N LEU A 478 11.33 -27.73 -0.17
CA LEU A 478 10.38 -27.18 -1.13
C LEU A 478 10.03 -28.17 -2.26
N VAL A 479 11.04 -28.86 -2.80
CA VAL A 479 10.86 -29.87 -3.85
C VAL A 479 9.98 -31.03 -3.38
N MET A 480 10.24 -31.58 -2.18
CA MET A 480 9.46 -32.69 -1.62
C MET A 480 8.00 -32.29 -1.37
N ASN A 481 7.76 -31.11 -0.78
CA ASN A 481 6.41 -30.63 -0.51
C ASN A 481 5.63 -30.38 -1.80
N HIS A 482 6.27 -29.69 -2.75
CA HIS A 482 5.70 -29.41 -4.07
C HIS A 482 5.25 -30.69 -4.77
N GLN A 483 6.13 -31.70 -4.82
CA GLN A 483 5.80 -32.99 -5.44
C GLN A 483 4.65 -33.70 -4.73
N ALA A 484 4.65 -33.74 -3.39
CA ALA A 484 3.61 -34.42 -2.62
C ALA A 484 2.24 -33.73 -2.77
N VAL A 485 2.19 -32.39 -2.72
CA VAL A 485 0.94 -31.65 -2.92
C VAL A 485 0.41 -31.84 -4.33
N MET A 486 1.23 -31.72 -5.38
CA MET A 486 0.80 -31.98 -6.76
C MET A 486 0.29 -33.42 -6.95
N THR A 487 0.93 -34.39 -6.29
CA THR A 487 0.51 -35.80 -6.35
C THR A 487 -0.85 -35.99 -5.66
N ALA A 488 -1.05 -35.37 -4.50
CA ALA A 488 -2.29 -35.45 -3.73
C ALA A 488 -3.48 -34.77 -4.44
N THR A 489 -3.23 -33.67 -5.15
CA THR A 489 -4.28 -32.87 -5.83
C THR A 489 -4.51 -33.29 -7.28
N GLY A 490 -3.49 -33.84 -7.95
CA GLY A 490 -3.49 -34.05 -9.40
C GLY A 490 -3.49 -32.74 -10.21
N GLN A 491 -3.11 -31.61 -9.59
CA GLN A 491 -3.06 -30.28 -10.19
C GLN A 491 -1.77 -29.55 -9.77
N PRO A 492 -1.29 -28.56 -10.54
CA PRO A 492 -0.19 -27.69 -10.11
C PRO A 492 -0.54 -26.91 -8.83
N ASP A 493 0.37 -26.87 -7.86
CA ASP A 493 0.26 -26.17 -6.58
C ASP A 493 0.85 -24.75 -6.68
N VAL A 494 0.23 -23.87 -7.47
CA VAL A 494 0.82 -22.56 -7.84
C VAL A 494 0.79 -21.49 -6.73
N GLU A 495 0.27 -21.83 -5.55
CA GLU A 495 0.17 -20.93 -4.39
C GLU A 495 1.08 -21.40 -3.27
N TYR A 496 1.74 -20.47 -2.58
CA TYR A 496 2.66 -20.79 -1.49
C TYR A 496 2.38 -20.01 -0.20
N ALA A 497 2.62 -20.63 0.95
CA ALA A 497 2.85 -19.90 2.19
C ALA A 497 4.08 -20.47 2.90
N ALA A 498 4.96 -19.60 3.39
CA ALA A 498 6.10 -20.07 4.16
C ALA A 498 5.68 -20.52 5.56
N PRO A 499 6.15 -21.67 6.06
CA PRO A 499 6.03 -22.03 7.47
C PRO A 499 6.54 -20.92 8.34
N GLU A 500 5.73 -20.54 9.33
CA GLU A 500 6.04 -19.48 10.29
C GLU A 500 6.42 -18.14 9.64
N GLY A 501 6.02 -17.92 8.38
CA GLY A 501 6.36 -16.72 7.60
C GLY A 501 7.83 -16.59 7.17
N ASN A 502 8.70 -17.57 7.47
CA ASN A 502 10.13 -17.47 7.13
C ASN A 502 10.38 -17.70 5.63
N THR A 503 10.65 -16.61 4.93
CA THR A 503 10.69 -16.55 3.47
C THR A 503 12.02 -16.00 2.94
N PRO A 504 13.12 -16.76 2.96
CA PRO A 504 14.40 -16.33 2.38
C PRO A 504 14.28 -15.92 0.91
N THR A 505 15.11 -14.99 0.43
CA THR A 505 15.03 -14.52 -0.97
C THR A 505 15.19 -15.64 -1.99
N TRP A 506 16.12 -16.58 -1.75
CA TRP A 506 16.33 -17.71 -2.65
C TRP A 506 15.13 -18.66 -2.74
N SER A 507 14.27 -18.74 -1.70
CA SER A 507 13.08 -19.59 -1.76
C SER A 507 12.05 -18.98 -2.71
N VAL A 508 11.89 -17.66 -2.69
CA VAL A 508 11.02 -16.93 -3.64
C VAL A 508 11.52 -17.07 -5.08
N ASN A 509 12.84 -16.99 -5.30
CA ASN A 509 13.43 -17.28 -6.61
C ASN A 509 13.10 -18.69 -7.09
N TRP A 510 13.15 -19.68 -6.19
CA TRP A 510 12.77 -21.05 -6.52
C TRP A 510 11.27 -21.15 -6.85
N LEU A 511 10.39 -20.49 -6.10
CA LEU A 511 8.94 -20.49 -6.38
C LEU A 511 8.64 -19.95 -7.79
N GLU A 512 9.19 -18.79 -8.15
CA GLU A 512 8.99 -18.21 -9.48
C GLU A 512 9.47 -19.13 -10.59
N ALA A 513 10.65 -19.76 -10.40
CA ALA A 513 11.22 -20.69 -11.36
C ALA A 513 10.43 -22.01 -11.50
N ASN A 514 9.59 -22.35 -10.53
CA ASN A 514 8.81 -23.60 -10.49
C ASN A 514 7.30 -23.37 -10.68
N GLY A 515 6.91 -22.26 -11.30
CA GLY A 515 5.54 -22.06 -11.78
C GLY A 515 4.54 -21.58 -10.73
N PHE A 516 5.02 -21.20 -9.54
CA PHE A 516 4.18 -20.49 -8.58
C PHE A 516 3.80 -19.10 -9.13
N ASN A 517 2.65 -18.59 -8.71
CA ASN A 517 2.15 -17.29 -9.15
C ASN A 517 1.98 -16.30 -7.97
N GLY A 518 1.76 -16.81 -6.75
CA GLY A 518 1.53 -15.96 -5.58
C GLY A 518 1.92 -16.64 -4.28
N TYR A 519 2.29 -15.83 -3.30
CA TYR A 519 2.70 -16.32 -1.99
C TYR A 519 2.22 -15.43 -0.84
N TYR A 520 1.81 -16.05 0.26
CA TYR A 520 1.58 -15.38 1.54
C TYR A 520 2.86 -14.70 2.02
N PHE A 521 2.76 -13.46 2.49
CA PHE A 521 3.91 -12.70 2.94
C PHE A 521 3.67 -11.93 4.24
N THR A 522 4.67 -11.91 5.11
CA THR A 522 4.64 -11.17 6.39
C THR A 522 5.21 -9.75 6.27
N GLY A 523 5.76 -9.39 5.11
CA GLY A 523 6.04 -8.00 4.72
C GLY A 523 4.84 -7.34 4.04
N HIS A 524 4.92 -6.03 3.83
CA HIS A 524 3.90 -5.12 3.29
C HIS A 524 2.53 -5.24 3.99
N THR A 525 2.52 -5.65 5.27
CA THR A 525 1.28 -5.99 6.00
C THR A 525 0.19 -4.92 5.85
N GLY A 526 -1.05 -5.34 5.69
CA GLY A 526 -2.18 -4.44 5.45
C GLY A 526 -2.29 -3.84 4.04
N SER A 527 -1.36 -4.15 3.13
CA SER A 527 -1.47 -3.79 1.71
C SER A 527 -2.39 -4.77 0.95
N GLU A 528 -2.71 -4.41 -0.29
CA GLU A 528 -3.29 -5.30 -1.29
C GLU A 528 -2.25 -6.31 -1.79
N PRO A 529 -2.66 -7.33 -2.57
CA PRO A 529 -1.70 -8.09 -3.36
C PRO A 529 -0.82 -7.15 -4.18
N THR A 530 0.49 -7.33 -4.10
CA THR A 530 1.47 -6.38 -4.64
C THR A 530 2.74 -7.08 -5.09
N ARG A 531 3.45 -6.50 -6.06
CA ARG A 531 4.79 -6.92 -6.43
C ARG A 531 5.78 -6.50 -5.34
N ALA A 532 6.23 -7.47 -4.55
CA ALA A 532 7.06 -7.19 -3.38
C ALA A 532 8.47 -6.74 -3.76
N TYR A 533 8.77 -5.48 -3.48
CA TYR A 533 10.13 -4.98 -3.43
C TYR A 533 10.81 -5.47 -2.14
N ARG A 534 12.06 -5.92 -2.25
CA ARG A 534 12.89 -6.31 -1.11
C ARG A 534 14.32 -5.88 -1.32
N ASN A 535 14.94 -5.33 -0.29
CA ASN A 535 16.28 -4.74 -0.36
C ASN A 535 16.39 -3.67 -1.46
N GLY A 536 15.32 -2.88 -1.65
CA GLY A 536 15.28 -1.80 -2.65
C GLY A 536 15.13 -2.25 -4.09
N ALA A 537 14.81 -3.52 -4.37
CA ALA A 537 14.64 -4.03 -5.72
C ALA A 537 13.44 -4.99 -5.85
N LEU A 538 12.83 -5.02 -7.04
CA LEU A 538 11.87 -6.06 -7.42
C LEU A 538 12.63 -7.27 -7.95
N LEU A 539 12.75 -8.32 -7.13
CA LEU A 539 13.54 -9.50 -7.45
C LEU A 539 12.77 -10.53 -8.28
N ASN A 540 11.45 -10.62 -8.09
CA ASN A 540 10.58 -11.65 -8.68
C ASN A 540 9.35 -11.03 -9.34
N PRO A 541 9.50 -10.36 -10.50
CA PRO A 541 8.43 -9.60 -11.14
C PRO A 541 7.25 -10.47 -11.65
N GLY A 542 7.43 -11.78 -11.74
CA GLY A 542 6.41 -12.75 -12.12
C GLY A 542 5.57 -13.26 -10.95
N LEU A 543 5.91 -12.93 -9.70
CA LEU A 543 5.19 -13.34 -8.50
C LEU A 543 4.45 -12.18 -7.83
N TRP A 544 3.29 -12.49 -7.25
CA TRP A 544 2.54 -11.57 -6.40
C TRP A 544 2.67 -11.98 -4.94
N SER A 545 3.03 -11.01 -4.11
CA SER A 545 2.96 -11.20 -2.67
C SER A 545 1.53 -10.94 -2.19
N TYR A 546 1.11 -11.71 -1.19
CA TYR A 546 -0.16 -11.56 -0.50
C TYR A 546 0.11 -11.22 0.97
N PRO A 547 0.21 -9.94 1.31
CA PRO A 547 0.52 -9.50 2.66
C PRO A 547 -0.55 -9.90 3.66
N VAL A 548 -0.12 -10.41 4.81
CA VAL A 548 -1.01 -10.68 5.93
C VAL A 548 -1.70 -9.41 6.43
N MET A 549 -2.99 -9.51 6.72
CA MET A 549 -3.78 -8.46 7.37
C MET A 549 -3.85 -8.69 8.89
N PRO A 550 -3.13 -7.92 9.71
CA PRO A 550 -3.17 -8.08 11.16
C PRO A 550 -4.34 -7.35 11.83
N PHE A 551 -4.74 -7.82 13.01
CA PHE A 551 -5.45 -7.06 14.02
C PHE A 551 -4.48 -6.57 15.09
N GLY A 552 -3.88 -5.40 14.86
CA GLY A 552 -2.82 -4.86 15.70
C GLY A 552 -1.59 -5.75 15.65
N LYS A 553 -1.38 -6.52 16.72
CA LYS A 553 -0.25 -7.44 16.87
C LYS A 553 -0.53 -8.86 16.42
N TYR A 554 -1.79 -9.20 16.17
CA TYR A 554 -2.23 -10.58 16.01
C TYR A 554 -2.77 -10.78 14.60
N ALA A 555 -2.80 -12.01 14.10
CA ALA A 555 -3.40 -12.34 12.82
C ALA A 555 -4.13 -13.69 12.81
N THR A 556 -4.02 -14.48 13.88
CA THR A 556 -4.62 -15.82 14.01
C THR A 556 -5.55 -15.95 15.21
N PHE A 557 -6.38 -16.99 15.18
CA PHE A 557 -7.28 -17.34 16.28
C PHE A 557 -6.53 -17.82 17.53
N GLU A 558 -5.41 -18.53 17.34
CA GLU A 558 -4.52 -18.97 18.41
C GLU A 558 -3.93 -17.78 19.15
N GLU A 559 -3.46 -16.76 18.43
CA GLU A 559 -2.96 -15.52 19.06
C GLU A 559 -4.07 -14.79 19.80
N PHE A 560 -5.29 -14.70 19.25
CA PHE A 560 -6.42 -14.10 19.96
C PHE A 560 -6.72 -14.81 21.28
N GLN A 561 -6.64 -16.14 21.29
CA GLN A 561 -6.82 -16.94 22.49
C GLN A 561 -5.68 -16.74 23.48
N GLN A 562 -4.43 -16.87 23.02
CA GLN A 562 -3.22 -16.76 23.82
C GLN A 562 -3.13 -15.40 24.53
N TYR A 563 -3.49 -14.33 23.84
CA TYR A 563 -3.41 -12.96 24.35
C TYR A 563 -4.73 -12.42 24.90
N GLY A 564 -5.77 -13.27 25.01
CA GLY A 564 -7.05 -12.91 25.63
C GLY A 564 -7.77 -11.76 24.92
N VAL A 565 -7.67 -11.69 23.59
CA VAL A 565 -8.34 -10.66 22.80
C VAL A 565 -9.85 -10.86 22.87
N PRO A 566 -10.65 -9.85 23.24
CA PRO A 566 -12.09 -10.01 23.38
C PRO A 566 -12.74 -10.50 22.10
N LEU A 567 -13.62 -11.51 22.21
CA LEU A 567 -14.34 -12.11 21.08
C LEU A 567 -15.11 -11.07 20.26
N THR A 568 -15.67 -10.06 20.94
CA THR A 568 -16.36 -8.92 20.33
C THR A 568 -15.43 -8.11 19.44
N ASP A 569 -14.20 -7.90 19.86
CA ASP A 569 -13.21 -7.09 19.14
C ASP A 569 -12.73 -7.84 17.90
N VAL A 570 -12.48 -9.15 18.03
CA VAL A 570 -12.15 -10.03 16.89
C VAL A 570 -13.28 -10.01 15.85
N THR A 571 -14.53 -10.18 16.29
CA THR A 571 -15.72 -10.17 15.41
C THR A 571 -15.91 -8.81 14.71
N ASN A 572 -15.75 -7.73 15.47
CA ASN A 572 -15.85 -6.37 14.95
C ASN A 572 -14.74 -6.07 13.94
N TRP A 573 -13.52 -6.51 14.21
CA TRP A 573 -12.40 -6.32 13.30
C TRP A 573 -12.65 -6.97 11.94
N TYR A 574 -13.02 -8.26 11.90
CA TYR A 574 -13.34 -8.93 10.63
C TYR A 574 -14.50 -8.24 9.88
N THR A 575 -15.56 -7.86 10.60
CA THR A 575 -16.70 -7.15 10.01
C THR A 575 -16.28 -5.81 9.42
N ASN A 576 -15.47 -5.04 10.15
CA ASN A 576 -14.95 -3.75 9.71
C ASN A 576 -14.00 -3.90 8.53
N LEU A 577 -13.17 -4.95 8.50
CA LEU A 577 -12.28 -5.25 7.39
C LEU A 577 -13.06 -5.57 6.11
N ILE A 578 -14.10 -6.42 6.18
CA ILE A 578 -14.97 -6.73 5.04
C ILE A 578 -15.65 -5.45 4.52
N ASN A 579 -16.18 -4.61 5.42
CA ASN A 579 -16.80 -3.35 5.03
C ASN A 579 -15.79 -2.37 4.42
N PHE A 580 -14.57 -2.33 4.95
CA PHE A 580 -13.48 -1.50 4.44
C PHE A 580 -13.10 -1.89 3.01
N VAL A 581 -12.91 -3.18 2.71
CA VAL A 581 -12.56 -3.61 1.35
C VAL A 581 -13.68 -3.30 0.36
N VAL A 582 -14.95 -3.48 0.77
CA VAL A 582 -16.11 -3.11 -0.06
C VAL A 582 -16.20 -1.61 -0.31
N ALA A 583 -15.96 -0.77 0.70
CA ALA A 583 -15.99 0.69 0.54
C ALA A 583 -14.89 1.18 -0.43
N ASN A 584 -13.75 0.50 -0.43
CA ASN A 584 -12.58 0.92 -1.20
C ASN A 584 -12.41 0.18 -2.54
N ARG A 585 -13.16 -0.89 -2.81
CA ARG A 585 -13.01 -1.79 -3.98
C ARG A 585 -11.64 -2.46 -4.02
N THR A 586 -11.24 -3.02 -2.89
CA THR A 586 -9.90 -3.58 -2.68
C THR A 586 -9.96 -5.02 -2.19
N SER A 587 -8.79 -5.66 -2.04
CA SER A 587 -8.67 -6.99 -1.43
C SER A 587 -7.65 -7.00 -0.29
N ARG A 588 -7.80 -7.94 0.66
CA ARG A 588 -6.82 -8.21 1.73
C ARG A 588 -6.76 -9.71 1.97
N LEU A 589 -5.60 -10.21 2.41
CA LEU A 589 -5.45 -11.60 2.85
C LEU A 589 -5.62 -11.70 4.36
N ILE A 590 -6.56 -12.53 4.79
CA ILE A 590 -6.65 -13.05 6.16
C ILE A 590 -6.24 -14.53 6.15
N TYR A 591 -5.76 -15.04 7.29
CA TYR A 591 -5.40 -16.45 7.38
C TYR A 591 -5.85 -17.08 8.70
N ALA A 592 -5.95 -18.40 8.69
CA ALA A 592 -6.25 -19.19 9.89
C ALA A 592 -5.72 -20.62 9.75
N HIS A 593 -5.45 -21.24 10.89
CA HIS A 593 -5.28 -22.69 10.98
C HIS A 593 -6.61 -23.34 11.40
N PRO A 594 -6.92 -24.54 10.92
CA PRO A 594 -8.07 -25.30 11.38
C PRO A 594 -8.14 -25.44 12.91
N TYR A 595 -6.99 -25.66 13.56
CA TYR A 595 -6.90 -25.81 15.01
C TYR A 595 -7.46 -24.59 15.74
N GLY A 596 -6.87 -23.40 15.58
CA GLY A 596 -7.36 -22.18 16.23
C GLY A 596 -8.78 -21.83 15.84
N ALA A 597 -9.11 -21.93 14.55
CA ALA A 597 -10.44 -21.57 14.04
C ALA A 597 -11.55 -22.45 14.63
N SER A 598 -11.25 -23.69 15.03
CA SER A 598 -12.21 -24.61 15.65
C SER A 598 -12.75 -24.13 17.00
N PHE A 599 -12.00 -23.28 17.71
CA PHE A 599 -12.44 -22.65 18.96
C PHE A 599 -13.31 -21.40 18.74
N TYR A 600 -13.40 -20.90 17.50
CA TYR A 600 -14.10 -19.66 17.16
C TYR A 600 -15.23 -19.82 16.12
N PRO A 601 -16.12 -20.84 16.24
CA PRO A 601 -17.16 -21.09 15.23
C PRO A 601 -18.16 -19.93 15.09
N THR A 602 -18.40 -19.18 16.17
CA THR A 602 -19.30 -18.01 16.15
C THR A 602 -18.70 -16.81 15.41
N VAL A 603 -17.38 -16.63 15.46
CA VAL A 603 -16.68 -15.61 14.68
C VAL A 603 -16.72 -15.98 13.20
N LEU A 604 -16.39 -17.23 12.85
CA LEU A 604 -16.48 -17.72 11.48
C LEU A 604 -17.89 -17.54 10.91
N ALA A 605 -18.93 -17.89 11.67
CA ALA A 605 -20.31 -17.68 11.27
C ALA A 605 -20.61 -16.20 11.00
N SER A 606 -20.06 -15.28 11.80
CA SER A 606 -20.23 -13.83 11.62
C SER A 606 -19.51 -13.33 10.36
N ILE A 607 -18.27 -13.79 10.11
CA ILE A 607 -17.51 -13.51 8.88
C ILE A 607 -18.33 -13.91 7.65
N PHE A 608 -18.79 -15.16 7.62
CA PHE A 608 -19.52 -15.69 6.47
C PHE A 608 -20.89 -15.04 6.29
N THR A 609 -21.60 -14.73 7.38
CA THR A 609 -22.88 -14.01 7.30
C THR A 609 -22.70 -12.65 6.65
N GLN A 610 -21.71 -11.87 7.08
CA GLN A 610 -21.42 -10.56 6.51
C GLN A 610 -20.97 -10.65 5.04
N ALA A 611 -20.04 -11.55 4.74
CA ALA A 611 -19.54 -11.78 3.38
C ALA A 611 -20.66 -12.21 2.42
N ASN A 612 -21.53 -13.14 2.85
CA ASN A 612 -22.64 -13.62 2.04
C ASN A 612 -23.70 -12.54 1.81
N ALA A 613 -24.02 -11.73 2.82
CA ALA A 613 -24.93 -10.60 2.65
C ALA A 613 -24.42 -9.60 1.59
N LEU A 614 -23.13 -9.27 1.62
CA LEU A 614 -22.52 -8.37 0.64
C LEU A 614 -22.35 -9.02 -0.74
N LYS A 615 -22.11 -10.33 -0.80
CA LYS A 615 -22.07 -11.12 -2.04
C LYS A 615 -23.42 -11.15 -2.73
N LEU A 616 -24.52 -11.30 -2.00
CA LEU A 616 -25.89 -11.23 -2.53
C LEU A 616 -26.21 -9.85 -3.13
N LEU A 617 -25.63 -8.79 -2.59
CA LEU A 617 -25.72 -7.44 -3.15
C LEU A 617 -24.75 -7.20 -4.33
N GLY A 618 -23.96 -8.20 -4.72
CA GLY A 618 -22.96 -8.09 -5.80
C GLY A 618 -21.72 -7.27 -5.45
N ARG A 619 -21.52 -6.94 -4.16
CA ARG A 619 -20.48 -6.01 -3.68
C ARG A 619 -19.22 -6.70 -3.17
N PHE A 620 -19.28 -8.01 -2.92
CA PHE A 620 -18.19 -8.79 -2.33
C PHE A 620 -18.05 -10.15 -3.04
N THR A 621 -16.83 -10.66 -3.10
CA THR A 621 -16.56 -12.07 -3.40
C THR A 621 -15.38 -12.59 -2.59
N TRP A 622 -15.34 -13.90 -2.38
CA TRP A 622 -14.11 -14.55 -1.98
C TRP A 622 -13.23 -14.78 -3.21
N TYR A 623 -11.93 -14.57 -3.04
CA TYR A 623 -10.91 -14.85 -4.04
C TYR A 623 -9.92 -15.87 -3.50
N THR A 624 -9.34 -16.65 -4.41
CA THR A 624 -8.04 -17.31 -4.18
C THR A 624 -6.92 -16.33 -4.52
N MET A 625 -5.68 -16.61 -4.06
CA MET A 625 -4.51 -15.86 -4.51
C MET A 625 -4.38 -15.95 -6.04
N SER A 626 -4.61 -17.13 -6.62
CA SER A 626 -4.52 -17.34 -8.07
C SER A 626 -5.55 -16.53 -8.86
N ASP A 627 -6.77 -16.36 -8.36
CA ASP A 627 -7.80 -15.56 -9.05
C ASP A 627 -7.33 -14.13 -9.28
N ILE A 628 -6.80 -13.49 -8.22
CA ILE A 628 -6.32 -12.10 -8.28
C ILE A 628 -5.02 -12.05 -9.09
N THR A 629 -4.05 -12.93 -8.84
CA THR A 629 -2.78 -12.94 -9.57
C THR A 629 -2.97 -13.11 -11.08
N ASN A 630 -3.85 -14.03 -11.51
CA ASN A 630 -4.11 -14.24 -12.93
C ASN A 630 -4.75 -13.00 -13.57
N PHE A 631 -5.66 -12.33 -12.84
CA PHE A 631 -6.22 -11.05 -13.26
C PHE A 631 -5.14 -9.98 -13.36
N ASP A 632 -4.29 -9.81 -12.35
CA ASP A 632 -3.27 -8.77 -12.31
C ASP A 632 -2.20 -8.96 -13.40
N ARG A 633 -1.75 -10.19 -13.63
CA ARG A 633 -0.82 -10.50 -14.74
C ARG A 633 -1.44 -10.19 -16.10
N SER A 634 -2.73 -10.47 -16.29
CA SER A 634 -3.45 -10.04 -17.50
C SER A 634 -3.54 -8.52 -17.55
N ARG A 635 -3.88 -7.87 -16.45
CA ARG A 635 -4.06 -6.42 -16.32
C ARG A 635 -2.80 -5.65 -16.69
N LEU A 636 -1.60 -6.16 -16.38
CA LEU A 636 -0.33 -5.55 -16.79
C LEU A 636 -0.19 -5.40 -18.32
N ASN A 637 -0.92 -6.19 -19.12
CA ASN A 637 -0.91 -6.11 -20.58
C ASN A 637 -1.98 -5.14 -21.14
N VAL A 638 -2.77 -4.49 -20.29
CA VAL A 638 -3.74 -3.48 -20.73
C VAL A 638 -3.00 -2.21 -21.12
N THR A 639 -3.15 -1.80 -22.37
CA THR A 639 -2.75 -0.46 -22.83
C THR A 639 -3.99 0.41 -22.95
N TRP A 640 -3.98 1.57 -22.33
CA TRP A 640 -5.09 2.51 -22.42
C TRP A 640 -4.61 3.97 -22.42
N SER A 641 -5.43 4.85 -22.96
CA SER A 641 -5.14 6.28 -23.10
C SER A 641 -6.41 7.11 -23.03
N GLU A 642 -6.29 8.33 -22.52
CA GLU A 642 -7.32 9.35 -22.64
C GLU A 642 -6.88 10.48 -23.57
N THR A 643 -7.85 11.05 -24.27
CA THR A 643 -7.67 12.23 -25.11
C THR A 643 -8.67 13.28 -24.69
N ASP A 644 -8.16 14.47 -24.37
CA ASP A 644 -8.99 15.64 -24.10
C ASP A 644 -9.63 16.14 -25.40
N MET A 645 -10.97 16.11 -25.45
CA MET A 645 -11.79 16.59 -26.56
C MET A 645 -12.41 17.96 -26.26
N GLY A 646 -11.84 18.72 -25.31
CA GLY A 646 -12.36 19.98 -24.81
C GLY A 646 -13.39 19.76 -23.69
N GLY A 647 -14.67 19.64 -24.05
CA GLY A 647 -15.77 19.43 -23.09
C GLY A 647 -15.95 17.99 -22.61
N SER A 648 -15.14 17.05 -23.11
CA SER A 648 -15.23 15.63 -22.79
C SER A 648 -13.87 14.96 -22.89
N TRP A 649 -13.79 13.73 -22.39
CA TRP A 649 -12.68 12.81 -22.55
C TRP A 649 -13.07 11.65 -23.46
N ALA A 650 -12.19 11.28 -24.37
CA ALA A 650 -12.27 10.03 -25.11
C ALA A 650 -11.25 9.04 -24.56
N PHE A 651 -11.70 7.82 -24.25
CA PHE A 651 -10.89 6.73 -23.74
C PHE A 651 -10.76 5.66 -24.80
N ALA A 652 -9.54 5.12 -24.95
CA ALA A 652 -9.27 3.94 -25.76
C ALA A 652 -8.45 2.96 -24.95
N ALA A 653 -8.83 1.69 -24.98
CA ALA A 653 -8.15 0.61 -24.31
C ALA A 653 -8.01 -0.60 -25.22
N SER A 654 -6.92 -1.35 -25.03
CA SER A 654 -6.62 -2.57 -25.76
C SER A 654 -5.91 -3.58 -24.87
N HIS A 655 -6.06 -4.85 -25.22
CA HIS A 655 -5.34 -5.95 -24.59
C HIS A 655 -5.05 -7.04 -25.64
N PRO A 656 -3.90 -7.73 -25.59
CA PRO A 656 -3.52 -8.72 -26.60
C PRO A 656 -4.53 -9.86 -26.78
N THR A 657 -5.15 -10.33 -25.70
CA THR A 657 -6.11 -11.45 -25.73
C THR A 657 -7.55 -11.06 -25.38
N ASN A 658 -7.80 -10.41 -24.23
CA ASN A 658 -9.15 -10.05 -23.80
C ASN A 658 -9.16 -8.92 -22.74
N LEU A 659 -10.14 -8.04 -22.78
CA LEU A 659 -10.42 -6.98 -21.80
C LEU A 659 -11.48 -7.36 -20.77
N ALA A 660 -12.09 -8.55 -20.86
CA ALA A 660 -13.19 -8.93 -19.97
C ALA A 660 -12.87 -8.68 -18.48
N ASN A 661 -13.80 -8.02 -17.79
CA ASN A 661 -13.73 -7.61 -16.39
C ASN A 661 -12.70 -6.51 -16.06
N MET A 662 -11.89 -6.04 -17.02
CA MET A 662 -11.09 -4.82 -16.83
C MET A 662 -12.03 -3.64 -16.61
N THR A 663 -11.79 -2.85 -15.56
CA THR A 663 -12.75 -1.85 -15.10
C THR A 663 -12.10 -0.50 -14.89
N TRP A 664 -12.55 0.51 -15.63
CA TRP A 664 -12.15 1.89 -15.40
C TRP A 664 -13.09 2.53 -14.38
N LEU A 665 -12.49 3.18 -13.38
CA LEU A 665 -13.15 3.95 -12.35
C LEU A 665 -13.04 5.43 -12.71
N LEU A 666 -14.19 6.06 -12.99
CA LEU A 666 -14.27 7.48 -13.33
C LEU A 666 -14.93 8.25 -12.18
N PRO A 667 -14.22 9.12 -11.45
CA PRO A 667 -14.79 9.86 -10.34
C PRO A 667 -16.01 10.70 -10.75
N LYS A 668 -17.16 10.47 -10.12
CA LYS A 668 -18.41 11.22 -10.40
C LYS A 668 -18.30 12.72 -10.15
N ALA A 669 -17.28 13.15 -9.42
CA ALA A 669 -17.00 14.56 -9.18
C ALA A 669 -16.39 15.27 -10.39
N ALA A 670 -15.84 14.55 -11.38
CA ALA A 670 -15.19 15.12 -12.55
C ALA A 670 -15.74 14.57 -13.88
N TYR A 671 -16.48 13.46 -13.83
CA TYR A 671 -16.96 12.74 -15.01
C TYR A 671 -18.49 12.58 -14.98
N ALA A 672 -19.13 12.91 -16.10
CA ALA A 672 -20.52 12.52 -16.37
C ALA A 672 -20.62 11.01 -16.65
N GLN A 673 -21.84 10.51 -16.86
CA GLN A 673 -22.04 9.10 -17.20
C GLN A 673 -21.30 8.74 -18.51
N PRO A 674 -20.45 7.70 -18.53
CA PRO A 674 -19.73 7.30 -19.73
C PRO A 674 -20.64 6.67 -20.78
N ILE A 675 -20.28 6.86 -22.06
CA ILE A 675 -20.97 6.31 -23.23
C ILE A 675 -19.97 5.44 -24.00
N VAL A 676 -20.28 4.16 -24.17
CA VAL A 676 -19.46 3.22 -24.96
C VAL A 676 -19.61 3.55 -26.44
N THR A 677 -18.50 3.71 -27.14
CA THR A 677 -18.46 4.06 -28.58
C THR A 677 -17.89 2.94 -29.45
N GLN A 678 -17.14 2.00 -28.87
CA GLN A 678 -16.66 0.80 -29.55
C GLN A 678 -16.44 -0.34 -28.52
N GLY A 679 -16.75 -1.58 -28.90
CA GLY A 679 -16.62 -2.75 -28.02
C GLY A 679 -17.86 -2.93 -27.13
N ALA A 680 -17.75 -3.82 -26.14
CA ALA A 680 -18.81 -4.09 -25.18
C ALA A 680 -18.34 -3.71 -23.77
N ALA A 681 -19.15 -2.96 -23.03
CA ALA A 681 -18.93 -2.69 -21.62
C ALA A 681 -20.27 -2.43 -20.90
N THR A 682 -20.29 -2.75 -19.61
CA THR A 682 -21.39 -2.41 -18.69
C THR A 682 -21.01 -1.16 -17.92
N ILE A 683 -21.91 -0.16 -17.92
CA ILE A 683 -21.73 1.06 -17.14
C ILE A 683 -22.51 0.93 -15.82
N VAL A 684 -21.81 0.83 -14.69
CA VAL A 684 -22.44 0.81 -13.37
C VAL A 684 -22.50 2.23 -12.81
N GLY A 685 -23.73 2.73 -12.65
CA GLY A 685 -24.02 4.04 -12.10
C GLY A 685 -24.50 4.06 -10.65
N THR A 686 -24.74 2.89 -10.04
CA THR A 686 -25.24 2.77 -8.66
C THR A 686 -24.15 2.97 -7.61
N ASP A 687 -22.89 2.95 -8.03
CA ASP A 687 -21.76 3.24 -7.17
C ASP A 687 -21.76 4.70 -6.69
N ALA A 688 -21.46 4.93 -5.42
CA ALA A 688 -21.61 6.26 -4.82
C ALA A 688 -20.58 7.28 -5.33
N THR A 689 -19.37 6.85 -5.68
CA THR A 689 -18.24 7.76 -5.92
C THR A 689 -17.72 7.72 -7.35
N ASN A 690 -17.92 6.62 -8.08
CA ASN A 690 -17.40 6.44 -9.42
C ASN A 690 -18.47 5.97 -10.41
N TRP A 691 -18.26 6.24 -11.69
CA TRP A 691 -18.82 5.42 -12.76
C TRP A 691 -17.86 4.26 -13.00
N LEU A 692 -18.38 3.03 -13.05
CA LEU A 692 -17.57 1.85 -13.39
C LEU A 692 -17.83 1.50 -14.83
N VAL A 693 -16.80 1.51 -15.66
CA VAL A 693 -16.84 1.02 -17.04
C VAL A 693 -16.25 -0.37 -17.06
N ILE A 694 -17.09 -1.40 -16.92
CA ILE A 694 -16.66 -2.80 -16.86
C ILE A 694 -16.64 -3.38 -18.27
N ALA A 695 -15.46 -3.66 -18.82
CA ALA A 695 -15.32 -4.25 -20.15
C ALA A 695 -15.94 -5.66 -20.21
N GLY A 696 -16.67 -5.91 -21.30
CA GLY A 696 -17.07 -7.25 -21.74
C GLY A 696 -15.94 -7.95 -22.50
N THR A 697 -16.26 -9.06 -23.16
CA THR A 697 -15.29 -9.79 -23.99
C THR A 697 -14.85 -8.97 -25.21
N GLY A 698 -13.57 -9.07 -25.56
CA GLY A 698 -12.98 -8.43 -26.73
C GLY A 698 -11.59 -7.85 -26.44
N THR A 699 -10.85 -7.48 -27.48
CA THR A 699 -9.47 -6.96 -27.36
C THR A 699 -9.38 -5.44 -27.37
N SER A 700 -10.49 -4.74 -27.61
CA SER A 700 -10.53 -3.27 -27.70
C SER A 700 -11.82 -2.69 -27.11
N LEU A 701 -11.70 -1.58 -26.40
CA LEU A 701 -12.82 -0.81 -25.87
C LEU A 701 -12.58 0.69 -26.13
N LYS A 702 -13.61 1.40 -26.56
CA LYS A 702 -13.63 2.87 -26.55
C LYS A 702 -14.89 3.39 -25.89
N PHE A 703 -14.74 4.45 -25.12
CA PHE A 703 -15.86 5.16 -24.51
C PHE A 703 -15.53 6.64 -24.34
N THR A 704 -16.54 7.47 -24.13
CA THR A 704 -16.40 8.90 -23.87
C THR A 704 -17.11 9.28 -22.59
N SER A 705 -16.63 10.31 -21.91
CA SER A 705 -17.32 10.91 -20.77
C SER A 705 -17.21 12.43 -20.84
N ALA A 706 -18.33 13.14 -20.68
CA ALA A 706 -18.28 14.59 -20.54
C ALA A 706 -17.56 14.99 -19.24
N LYS A 707 -16.86 16.14 -19.27
CA LYS A 707 -16.27 16.74 -18.07
C LYS A 707 -17.35 17.43 -17.27
N LEU A 708 -17.28 17.32 -15.95
CA LEU A 708 -18.05 18.16 -15.04
C LEU A 708 -17.21 19.40 -14.69
N GLN A 709 -17.86 20.56 -14.65
CA GLN A 709 -17.25 21.83 -14.26
C GLN A 709 -17.14 21.98 -12.75
#